data_AF-A0A9E3CUV2-F1
#
_entry.id   AF-A0A9E3CUV2-F1
#
_cell.length_a   1.000
_cell.length_b   1.000
_cell.length_c   1.000
_cell.angle_alpha   90.00
_cell.angle_beta   90.00
_cell.angle_gamma   90.00
#
_symmetry.space_group_name_H-M   'P 1'
#
loop_
_entity.id
_entity.type
_entity.pdbx_description
1 polymer ?
#
loop_
_entity_poly.entity_id
_entity_poly.type
_entity_poly.pdbx_seq_one_letter_code
_entity_poly.pdbx_strand_id
1 'polypeptide(L)'
;MRRKLFASLCALVVCASVCPCGEVSAQRRRRPPGAAARASAANRVYDARVTQIGDAYLRGYYAFNPSEGTAAGLHENDSKLEERDAMAVAAEARRLRGVLAELARVPEWRLSPEARYDYLVLQSHARAQLLELEEVRMWRRDPNVYNRLVSSSIDNILKRAYAPVGQRLPAVLARERQIPRLLAEARMNLDNPPRIYTETAVAQVAGSVAFFERVVPQMFERAGGSQLDAARRAEFHEANAQAAAALRSFGEWLARDLLPRSNGDFALGAENFRKKLLYEEMVETPLPALLREGERQLRETQDQMRAVAEEIAPGRGVQAALQLLAREHPTSDGLVGEARADLDRIRAFVRTEEILTPPARENLRVAETPEYARSLSFASLDAPGAFERAADESYYYVTPADPAWTPQQSEEHLGHYNRYGLTITSIHEAYPGHYYQMLKARQSPSRVRAALASASFVEGWAHYCEQMMLDEGFGGNNPKLRLAQLDAALLRLCRYVVGLRLHTAGMTYEEAVEFFMREGYQARTNAEREARRGTLDPTYLVYALGKNEILKLRDEWRRQLGDSFRLGDFHDRLLSYGMPPVKILRMAMLGNDASNASESGAQGPAEEAKPVEFSLLATGTTSAREGGRAVELITDQAAWHRAWEVVGAGRPLPDVSFDTRAVVVAYQGQQPTGGYSIEITDIKRIGTVLAVTVSERRPASGSFTTQVITSPFVAVSVPRPPSGATVRFAGEGGPNAGPQQERNRNVRPRPRGTRRRRGRG
;
A
#
# COMPACT_ATOMS: atom_id res chain seq x y z
N MET A 1 29.72 -20.86 41.96
CA MET A 1 30.75 -21.72 41.32
C MET A 1 30.49 -23.19 41.68
N ARG A 2 30.87 -24.13 40.81
CA ARG A 2 31.36 -25.52 41.06
C ARG A 2 30.84 -26.35 42.27
N ARG A 3 30.28 -27.54 41.94
CA ARG A 3 30.59 -28.91 42.48
C ARG A 3 30.03 -29.27 43.90
N LYS A 4 29.75 -30.54 44.29
CA LYS A 4 29.86 -31.94 43.75
C LYS A 4 28.79 -32.83 44.47
N LEU A 5 28.17 -33.89 43.90
CA LEU A 5 28.52 -35.35 43.91
C LEU A 5 28.94 -35.92 45.30
N PHE A 6 28.56 -37.10 45.83
CA PHE A 6 27.96 -38.40 45.37
C PHE A 6 27.14 -39.05 46.56
N ALA A 7 26.61 -40.29 46.68
CA ALA A 7 26.66 -41.56 45.91
C ALA A 7 25.41 -42.51 46.11
N SER A 8 25.11 -43.28 45.04
CA SER A 8 24.65 -44.68 44.87
C SER A 8 24.24 -45.68 45.99
N LEU A 9 23.08 -46.33 45.76
CA LEU A 9 22.76 -47.79 45.66
C LEU A 9 23.09 -48.83 46.76
N CYS A 10 22.06 -49.61 47.14
CA CYS A 10 22.10 -51.05 47.50
C CYS A 10 20.68 -51.66 47.42
N ALA A 11 20.43 -52.98 47.36
CA ALA A 11 20.97 -54.07 46.53
C ALA A 11 20.19 -55.38 46.84
N LEU A 12 19.78 -56.17 45.84
CA LEU A 12 19.73 -57.65 45.88
C LEU A 12 19.32 -58.26 44.53
N VAL A 13 19.78 -59.49 44.26
CA VAL A 13 19.63 -60.22 42.99
C VAL A 13 19.46 -61.71 43.30
N VAL A 14 18.61 -62.41 42.55
CA VAL A 14 18.65 -63.88 42.39
C VAL A 14 18.52 -64.18 40.90
N CYS A 15 19.39 -65.05 40.36
CA CYS A 15 19.40 -65.43 38.96
C CYS A 15 19.25 -66.95 38.79
N ALA A 16 18.51 -67.37 37.77
CA ALA A 16 18.61 -68.69 37.16
C ALA A 16 18.36 -68.56 35.64
N SER A 17 19.10 -69.34 34.84
CA SER A 17 19.04 -69.38 33.36
C SER A 17 17.86 -70.26 32.87
N VAL A 18 17.42 -70.26 31.61
CA VAL A 18 18.10 -70.74 30.38
C VAL A 18 17.44 -70.18 29.09
N CYS A 19 18.17 -70.19 27.97
CA CYS A 19 17.79 -69.75 26.61
C CYS A 19 17.80 -70.96 25.62
N PRO A 20 17.55 -70.81 24.29
CA PRO A 20 16.62 -69.92 23.57
C PRO A 20 15.84 -70.64 22.43
N CYS A 21 14.78 -70.02 21.88
CA CYS A 21 14.44 -70.11 20.45
C CYS A 21 13.57 -68.91 20.02
N GLY A 22 13.69 -68.49 18.76
CA GLY A 22 13.23 -67.16 18.30
C GLY A 22 11.89 -67.15 17.57
N GLU A 23 11.39 -65.94 17.33
CA GLU A 23 10.35 -65.67 16.32
C GLU A 23 10.53 -64.28 15.69
N VAL A 24 9.74 -63.96 14.66
CA VAL A 24 10.15 -63.04 13.57
C VAL A 24 9.82 -61.57 13.80
N SER A 25 10.74 -60.69 13.40
CA SER A 25 10.57 -59.22 13.44
C SER A 25 9.52 -58.72 12.43
N ALA A 26 8.32 -58.43 12.91
CA ALA A 26 7.24 -57.82 12.12
C ALA A 26 7.44 -56.30 11.97
N GLN A 27 8.17 -55.88 10.93
CA GLN A 27 8.31 -54.46 10.58
C GLN A 27 6.95 -53.80 10.24
N ARG A 28 6.35 -53.08 11.19
CA ARG A 28 5.20 -52.20 10.93
C ARG A 28 5.58 -51.07 9.97
N ARG A 29 5.37 -51.29 8.66
CA ARG A 29 5.41 -50.23 7.64
C ARG A 29 4.46 -49.10 8.05
N ARG A 30 5.00 -47.90 8.33
CA ARG A 30 4.18 -46.70 8.55
C ARG A 30 3.31 -46.47 7.31
N ARG A 31 1.99 -46.36 7.48
CA ARG A 31 1.09 -45.93 6.39
C ARG A 31 1.55 -44.57 5.86
N PRO A 32 1.61 -44.35 4.54
CA PRO A 32 1.87 -43.02 4.01
C PRO A 32 0.76 -42.05 4.47
N PRO A 33 1.07 -40.76 4.76
CA PRO A 33 0.06 -39.78 5.09
C PRO A 33 -0.93 -39.63 3.93
N GLY A 34 -2.23 -39.52 4.25
CA GLY A 34 -3.31 -39.40 3.27
C GLY A 34 -3.24 -38.11 2.45
N ALA A 35 -4.01 -38.05 1.35
CA ALA A 35 -3.95 -36.96 0.38
C ALA A 35 -4.15 -35.57 1.01
N ALA A 36 -5.14 -35.40 1.90
CA ALA A 36 -5.37 -34.14 2.62
C ALA A 36 -4.19 -33.73 3.53
N ALA A 37 -3.61 -34.69 4.27
CA ALA A 37 -2.43 -34.43 5.10
C ALA A 37 -1.18 -34.07 4.26
N ARG A 38 -1.06 -34.66 3.06
CA ARG A 38 -0.02 -34.30 2.07
C ARG A 38 -0.25 -32.91 1.46
N ALA A 39 -1.50 -32.52 1.18
CA ALA A 39 -1.85 -31.18 0.72
C ALA A 39 -1.54 -30.11 1.78
N SER A 40 -2.04 -30.30 3.01
CA SER A 40 -1.74 -29.43 4.15
C SER A 40 -0.23 -29.30 4.42
N ALA A 41 0.53 -30.39 4.26
CA ALA A 41 2.00 -30.35 4.36
C ALA A 41 2.67 -29.65 3.17
N ALA A 42 2.12 -29.75 1.96
CA ALA A 42 2.66 -29.07 0.77
C ALA A 42 2.42 -27.56 0.81
N ASN A 43 1.23 -27.11 1.24
CA ASN A 43 0.91 -25.69 1.38
C ASN A 43 1.89 -25.01 2.35
N ARG A 44 2.15 -25.62 3.52
CA ARG A 44 3.17 -25.16 4.49
C ARG A 44 4.58 -24.99 3.91
N VAL A 45 4.96 -25.73 2.85
CA VAL A 45 6.26 -25.56 2.17
C VAL A 45 6.27 -24.32 1.28
N TYR A 46 5.15 -23.99 0.62
CA TYR A 46 5.03 -22.77 -0.17
C TYR A 46 4.90 -21.53 0.72
N ASP A 47 4.14 -21.62 1.82
CA ASP A 47 4.02 -20.56 2.81
C ASP A 47 5.39 -20.19 3.41
N ALA A 48 6.12 -21.17 3.93
CA ALA A 48 7.46 -20.96 4.48
C ALA A 48 8.46 -20.44 3.41
N ARG A 49 8.23 -20.76 2.13
CA ARG A 49 9.03 -20.21 1.03
C ARG A 49 8.69 -18.74 0.75
N VAL A 50 7.43 -18.31 0.90
CA VAL A 50 7.08 -16.88 0.85
C VAL A 50 7.69 -16.13 2.03
N THR A 51 7.61 -16.68 3.26
CA THR A 51 8.28 -16.09 4.44
C THR A 51 9.78 -15.93 4.19
N GLN A 52 10.45 -16.96 3.65
CA GLN A 52 11.88 -16.90 3.33
C GLN A 52 12.21 -15.82 2.27
N ILE A 53 11.35 -15.66 1.24
CA ILE A 53 11.49 -14.60 0.23
C ILE A 53 11.27 -13.23 0.86
N GLY A 54 10.27 -13.07 1.75
CA GLY A 54 10.00 -11.82 2.46
C GLY A 54 11.15 -11.39 3.37
N ASP A 55 11.68 -12.30 4.18
CA ASP A 55 12.86 -12.05 5.02
C ASP A 55 14.11 -11.67 4.20
N ALA A 56 14.31 -12.31 3.05
CA ALA A 56 15.40 -11.96 2.13
C ALA A 56 15.15 -10.63 1.40
N TYR A 57 13.89 -10.33 1.07
CA TYR A 57 13.47 -9.08 0.46
C TYR A 57 13.75 -7.90 1.40
N LEU A 58 13.26 -7.96 2.64
CA LEU A 58 13.42 -6.92 3.66
C LEU A 58 14.89 -6.67 4.00
N ARG A 59 15.71 -7.72 4.19
CA ARG A 59 17.16 -7.56 4.41
C ARG A 59 17.87 -6.85 3.26
N GLY A 60 17.51 -7.15 2.01
CA GLY A 60 18.09 -6.45 0.86
C GLY A 60 17.55 -5.02 0.72
N TYR A 61 16.28 -4.80 1.02
CA TYR A 61 15.62 -3.49 0.97
C TYR A 61 16.28 -2.50 1.94
N TYR A 62 16.38 -2.85 3.22
CA TYR A 62 17.05 -2.03 4.23
C TYR A 62 18.59 -2.05 4.16
N ALA A 63 19.18 -2.82 3.23
CA ALA A 63 20.60 -2.69 2.88
C ALA A 63 20.82 -1.67 1.75
N PHE A 64 19.83 -1.44 0.89
CA PHE A 64 19.83 -0.39 -0.15
C PHE A 64 19.32 0.96 0.37
N ASN A 65 18.36 0.92 1.31
CA ASN A 65 17.81 2.08 2.02
C ASN A 65 18.12 1.98 3.55
N PRO A 66 19.39 2.09 3.98
CA PRO A 66 19.78 1.97 5.38
C PRO A 66 19.14 3.01 6.32
N SER A 67 18.82 4.21 5.84
CA SER A 67 18.16 5.25 6.64
C SER A 67 16.71 4.90 6.96
N GLU A 68 16.01 4.23 6.03
CA GLU A 68 14.68 3.63 6.30
C GLU A 68 14.79 2.42 7.25
N GLY A 69 15.92 1.71 7.23
CA GLY A 69 16.23 0.66 8.21
C GLY A 69 16.23 1.19 9.64
N THR A 70 17.01 2.24 9.91
CA THR A 70 17.02 2.93 11.21
C THR A 70 15.61 3.42 11.60
N ALA A 71 14.88 4.05 10.67
CA ALA A 71 13.51 4.55 10.92
C ALA A 71 12.53 3.43 11.28
N ALA A 72 12.67 2.24 10.67
CA ALA A 72 11.87 1.06 10.99
C ALA A 72 12.27 0.40 12.33
N GLY A 73 13.40 0.77 12.93
CA GLY A 73 13.96 0.17 14.14
C GLY A 73 14.92 -1.00 13.87
N LEU A 74 15.56 -1.02 12.70
CA LEU A 74 16.54 -2.04 12.27
C LEU A 74 17.94 -1.41 12.17
N HIS A 75 18.66 -1.49 13.29
CA HIS A 75 19.92 -0.79 13.54
C HIS A 75 21.15 -1.48 12.93
N GLU A 76 20.98 -2.62 12.21
CA GLU A 76 22.09 -3.39 11.63
C GLU A 76 22.85 -2.66 10.49
N ASN A 77 22.28 -1.56 9.96
CA ASN A 77 22.89 -0.76 8.88
C ASN A 77 23.06 0.73 9.26
N ASP A 78 22.99 1.10 10.54
CA ASP A 78 23.06 2.51 10.98
C ASP A 78 24.32 3.25 10.53
N SER A 79 25.45 2.56 10.39
CA SER A 79 26.71 3.14 9.93
C SER A 79 26.81 3.35 8.41
N LYS A 80 25.75 3.03 7.64
CA LYS A 80 25.71 3.18 6.19
C LYS A 80 24.76 4.31 5.78
N LEU A 81 25.12 5.01 4.71
CA LEU A 81 24.26 5.94 3.99
C LEU A 81 23.95 5.36 2.59
N GLU A 82 22.76 5.67 2.08
CA GLU A 82 22.27 5.26 0.76
C GLU A 82 23.33 5.42 -0.36
N GLU A 83 23.49 4.39 -1.20
CA GLU A 83 24.30 4.45 -2.42
C GLU A 83 23.35 4.61 -3.62
N ARG A 84 23.55 5.69 -4.39
CA ARG A 84 22.67 6.11 -5.49
C ARG A 84 23.41 6.27 -6.82
N ASP A 85 24.64 5.77 -6.93
CA ASP A 85 25.33 5.66 -8.21
C ASP A 85 24.64 4.68 -9.18
N ALA A 86 24.97 4.77 -10.47
CA ALA A 86 24.32 3.97 -11.51
C ALA A 86 24.59 2.46 -11.41
N MET A 87 25.70 2.02 -10.80
CA MET A 87 25.97 0.61 -10.54
C MET A 87 25.16 0.09 -9.35
N ALA A 88 25.03 0.85 -8.28
CA ALA A 88 24.20 0.54 -7.11
C ALA A 88 22.72 0.43 -7.50
N VAL A 89 22.17 1.44 -8.20
CA VAL A 89 20.80 1.43 -8.72
C VAL A 89 20.56 0.24 -9.66
N ALA A 90 21.48 -0.03 -10.59
CA ALA A 90 21.36 -1.17 -11.50
C ALA A 90 21.51 -2.53 -10.79
N ALA A 91 22.25 -2.61 -9.67
CA ALA A 91 22.36 -3.82 -8.86
C ALA A 91 21.04 -4.10 -8.12
N GLU A 92 20.42 -3.08 -7.54
CA GLU A 92 19.11 -3.21 -6.89
C GLU A 92 18.02 -3.59 -7.91
N ALA A 93 17.97 -2.92 -9.06
CA ALA A 93 17.03 -3.28 -10.12
C ALA A 93 17.24 -4.71 -10.68
N ARG A 94 18.43 -5.30 -10.54
CA ARG A 94 18.65 -6.75 -10.76
C ARG A 94 18.14 -7.61 -9.60
N ARG A 95 18.36 -7.20 -8.34
CA ARG A 95 17.85 -7.89 -7.14
C ARG A 95 16.32 -7.99 -7.15
N LEU A 96 15.62 -6.88 -7.40
CA LEU A 96 14.17 -6.80 -7.43
C LEU A 96 13.55 -7.71 -8.51
N ARG A 97 14.12 -7.71 -9.73
CA ARG A 97 13.75 -8.69 -10.77
C ARG A 97 13.97 -10.14 -10.33
N GLY A 98 15.06 -10.40 -9.61
CA GLY A 98 15.34 -11.71 -9.01
C GLY A 98 14.25 -12.15 -8.03
N VAL A 99 13.82 -11.26 -7.13
CA VAL A 99 12.72 -11.51 -6.18
C VAL A 99 11.42 -11.79 -6.91
N LEU A 100 11.04 -10.99 -7.91
CA LEU A 100 9.85 -11.24 -8.74
C LEU A 100 9.93 -12.60 -9.47
N ALA A 101 11.10 -12.99 -9.96
CA ALA A 101 11.32 -14.29 -10.59
C ALA A 101 11.34 -15.47 -9.60
N GLU A 102 11.58 -15.24 -8.30
CA GLU A 102 11.41 -16.24 -7.24
C GLU A 102 9.96 -16.36 -6.78
N LEU A 103 9.24 -15.24 -6.65
CA LEU A 103 7.79 -15.22 -6.38
C LEU A 103 7.01 -15.90 -7.52
N ALA A 104 7.37 -15.66 -8.77
CA ALA A 104 6.72 -16.31 -9.93
C ALA A 104 6.91 -17.84 -10.00
N ARG A 105 7.76 -18.44 -9.14
CA ARG A 105 7.93 -19.90 -9.00
C ARG A 105 7.08 -20.50 -7.89
N VAL A 106 6.45 -19.68 -7.05
CA VAL A 106 5.51 -20.11 -6.01
C VAL A 106 4.12 -20.23 -6.64
N PRO A 107 3.46 -21.40 -6.58
CA PRO A 107 2.08 -21.54 -7.00
C PRO A 107 1.16 -20.87 -5.96
N GLU A 108 0.82 -19.60 -6.19
CA GLU A 108 0.02 -18.77 -5.28
C GLU A 108 -1.30 -19.44 -4.85
N TRP A 109 -1.94 -20.20 -5.74
CA TRP A 109 -3.15 -21.00 -5.47
C TRP A 109 -2.97 -22.14 -4.44
N ARG A 110 -1.75 -22.38 -3.95
CA ARG A 110 -1.43 -23.32 -2.85
C ARG A 110 -1.01 -22.64 -1.55
N LEU A 111 -0.97 -21.31 -1.51
CA LEU A 111 -0.66 -20.59 -0.29
C LEU A 111 -1.84 -20.60 0.67
N SER A 112 -1.56 -20.60 1.97
CA SER A 112 -2.55 -20.16 2.95
C SER A 112 -2.88 -18.68 2.76
N PRO A 113 -4.04 -18.19 3.25
CA PRO A 113 -4.48 -16.81 3.00
C PRO A 113 -3.46 -15.77 3.48
N GLU A 114 -2.90 -15.96 4.69
CA GLU A 114 -1.90 -15.05 5.25
C GLU A 114 -0.59 -15.01 4.44
N ALA A 115 -0.12 -16.17 3.96
CA ALA A 115 1.05 -16.23 3.07
C ALA A 115 0.75 -15.64 1.69
N ARG A 116 -0.50 -15.72 1.23
CA ARG A 116 -0.96 -15.10 -0.03
C ARG A 116 -1.03 -13.57 0.06
N TYR A 117 -1.43 -13.01 1.20
CA TYR A 117 -1.39 -11.57 1.43
C TYR A 117 0.05 -11.05 1.42
N ASP A 118 0.97 -11.72 2.13
CA ASP A 118 2.40 -11.38 2.12
C ASP A 118 3.01 -11.51 0.70
N TYR A 119 2.65 -12.56 -0.05
CA TYR A 119 3.06 -12.77 -1.44
C TYR A 119 2.68 -11.59 -2.35
N LEU A 120 1.43 -11.12 -2.25
CA LEU A 120 0.93 -10.02 -3.07
C LEU A 120 1.58 -8.68 -2.70
N VAL A 121 1.76 -8.40 -1.40
CA VAL A 121 2.47 -7.18 -0.93
C VAL A 121 3.92 -7.18 -1.42
N LEU A 122 4.65 -8.29 -1.30
CA LEU A 122 6.01 -8.42 -1.84
C LEU A 122 6.06 -8.24 -3.37
N GLN A 123 5.11 -8.83 -4.10
CA GLN A 123 5.03 -8.70 -5.56
C GLN A 123 4.76 -7.25 -5.99
N SER A 124 3.87 -6.55 -5.28
CA SER A 124 3.48 -5.17 -5.57
C SER A 124 4.62 -4.20 -5.27
N HIS A 125 5.16 -4.25 -4.03
CA HIS A 125 6.24 -3.35 -3.61
C HIS A 125 7.53 -3.57 -4.42
N ALA A 126 7.86 -4.79 -4.83
CA ALA A 126 9.02 -5.04 -5.70
C ALA A 126 8.83 -4.48 -7.13
N ARG A 127 7.58 -4.32 -7.61
CA ARG A 127 7.28 -3.61 -8.86
C ARG A 127 7.33 -2.09 -8.67
N ALA A 128 6.84 -1.56 -7.55
CA ALA A 128 6.90 -0.12 -7.24
C ALA A 128 8.36 0.37 -7.19
N GLN A 129 9.23 -0.36 -6.51
CA GLN A 129 10.66 -0.04 -6.45
C GLN A 129 11.35 -0.13 -7.83
N LEU A 130 10.96 -1.07 -8.69
CA LEU A 130 11.44 -1.09 -10.08
C LEU A 130 10.94 0.10 -10.90
N LEU A 131 9.67 0.50 -10.74
CA LEU A 131 9.10 1.67 -11.41
C LEU A 131 9.86 2.95 -11.04
N GLU A 132 10.16 3.15 -9.76
CA GLU A 132 10.88 4.33 -9.28
C GLU A 132 12.36 4.35 -9.68
N LEU A 133 13.04 3.20 -9.67
CA LEU A 133 14.44 3.12 -10.12
C LEU A 133 14.59 3.22 -11.64
N GLU A 134 13.67 2.65 -12.43
CA GLU A 134 13.87 2.44 -13.87
C GLU A 134 12.99 3.27 -14.80
N GLU A 135 11.82 3.76 -14.38
CA GLU A 135 10.90 4.52 -15.23
C GLU A 135 10.68 5.96 -14.74
N VAL A 136 10.22 6.14 -13.49
CA VAL A 136 9.94 7.47 -12.91
C VAL A 136 11.23 8.23 -12.59
N ARG A 137 12.24 7.53 -12.03
CA ARG A 137 13.62 8.00 -11.82
C ARG A 137 13.73 9.29 -10.99
N MET A 138 13.04 9.38 -9.85
CA MET A 138 13.17 10.54 -8.94
C MET A 138 14.63 10.80 -8.54
N TRP A 139 15.45 9.76 -8.39
CA TRP A 139 16.90 9.87 -8.14
C TRP A 139 17.70 10.62 -9.24
N ARG A 140 17.11 10.87 -10.42
CA ARG A 140 17.69 11.73 -11.48
C ARG A 140 16.91 13.02 -11.74
N ARG A 141 15.74 13.19 -11.11
CA ARG A 141 14.79 14.29 -11.38
C ARG A 141 14.52 15.20 -10.19
N ASP A 142 14.55 14.71 -8.95
CA ASP A 142 14.32 15.50 -7.73
C ASP A 142 15.60 15.60 -6.89
N PRO A 143 16.22 16.79 -6.76
CA PRO A 143 17.36 16.98 -5.87
C PRO A 143 17.01 16.79 -4.38
N ASN A 144 15.73 16.88 -3.99
CA ASN A 144 15.32 16.66 -2.60
C ASN A 144 15.35 15.20 -2.18
N VAL A 145 15.44 14.23 -3.11
CA VAL A 145 15.82 12.85 -2.77
C VAL A 145 17.12 12.84 -1.97
N TYR A 146 18.11 13.61 -2.40
CA TYR A 146 19.42 13.70 -1.73
C TYR A 146 19.36 14.54 -0.47
N ASN A 147 18.74 15.73 -0.53
CA ASN A 147 18.64 16.63 0.63
C ASN A 147 17.90 15.98 1.82
N ARG A 148 16.79 15.30 1.55
CA ARG A 148 15.97 14.62 2.56
C ARG A 148 16.67 13.42 3.18
N LEU A 149 17.38 12.62 2.37
CA LEU A 149 18.18 11.49 2.87
C LEU A 149 19.27 11.98 3.83
N VAL A 150 20.00 13.03 3.48
CA VAL A 150 21.05 13.60 4.33
C VAL A 150 20.54 13.93 5.73
N SER A 151 19.50 14.75 5.87
CA SER A 151 18.98 15.15 7.20
C SER A 151 18.29 13.99 7.95
N SER A 152 17.46 13.20 7.28
CA SER A 152 16.72 12.10 7.94
C SER A 152 17.64 10.94 8.39
N SER A 153 18.76 10.71 7.70
CA SER A 153 19.73 9.68 8.08
C SER A 153 20.38 9.93 9.46
N ILE A 154 20.47 11.20 9.88
CA ILE A 154 21.03 11.63 11.16
C ILE A 154 19.94 11.85 12.22
N ASP A 155 18.79 12.45 11.86
CA ASP A 155 17.64 12.63 12.76
C ASP A 155 17.24 11.30 13.41
N ASN A 156 17.00 10.27 12.59
CA ASN A 156 16.55 8.95 13.07
C ASN A 156 17.50 8.31 14.09
N ILE A 157 18.82 8.50 13.95
CA ILE A 157 19.80 7.98 14.92
C ILE A 157 19.78 8.80 16.21
N LEU A 158 19.85 10.14 16.14
CA LEU A 158 20.01 10.99 17.32
C LEU A 158 18.73 11.10 18.16
N LYS A 159 17.56 11.14 17.49
CA LYS A 159 16.23 11.34 18.07
C LYS A 159 15.72 10.14 18.88
N ARG A 160 16.04 8.90 18.48
CA ARG A 160 15.58 7.68 19.17
C ARG A 160 16.59 7.22 20.22
N ALA A 161 16.13 7.00 21.45
CA ALA A 161 16.96 6.61 22.59
C ALA A 161 17.25 5.09 22.67
N TYR A 162 17.37 4.40 21.53
CA TYR A 162 17.54 2.94 21.48
C TYR A 162 18.85 2.42 22.10
N ALA A 163 19.86 3.29 22.24
CA ALA A 163 21.11 3.02 22.95
C ALA A 163 21.71 4.32 23.53
N PRO A 164 22.66 4.26 24.48
CA PRO A 164 23.41 5.43 24.93
C PRO A 164 24.13 6.13 23.77
N VAL A 165 24.22 7.47 23.78
CA VAL A 165 24.81 8.23 22.65
C VAL A 165 26.25 7.83 22.32
N GLY A 166 27.05 7.43 23.33
CA GLY A 166 28.41 6.91 23.12
C GLY A 166 28.50 5.58 22.36
N GLN A 167 27.37 4.89 22.15
CA GLN A 167 27.23 3.70 21.29
C GLN A 167 26.62 4.04 19.91
N ARG A 168 25.77 5.08 19.83
CA ARG A 168 25.18 5.58 18.56
C ARG A 168 26.13 6.46 17.76
N LEU A 169 27.00 7.22 18.42
CA LEU A 169 27.92 8.18 17.80
C LEU A 169 28.76 7.59 16.64
N PRO A 170 29.34 6.37 16.72
CA PRO A 170 30.06 5.78 15.59
C PRO A 170 29.24 5.65 14.30
N ALA A 171 27.91 5.49 14.40
CA ALA A 171 27.03 5.44 13.24
C ALA A 171 26.70 6.84 12.69
N VAL A 172 26.47 7.83 13.57
CA VAL A 172 26.33 9.24 13.21
C VAL A 172 27.55 9.70 12.42
N LEU A 173 28.75 9.53 12.99
CA LEU A 173 30.03 9.87 12.36
C LEU A 173 30.23 9.16 11.02
N ALA A 174 29.86 7.88 10.91
CA ALA A 174 29.98 7.14 9.66
C ALA A 174 29.06 7.70 8.58
N ARG A 175 27.79 8.03 8.90
CA ARG A 175 26.85 8.68 7.97
C ARG A 175 27.31 10.08 7.59
N GLU A 176 27.74 10.90 8.55
CA GLU A 176 28.25 12.26 8.29
C GLU A 176 29.43 12.25 7.31
N ARG A 177 30.37 11.31 7.49
CA ARG A 177 31.50 11.09 6.58
C ARG A 177 31.11 10.56 5.19
N GLN A 178 29.89 10.02 5.02
CA GLN A 178 29.33 9.60 3.73
C GLN A 178 28.49 10.69 3.02
N ILE A 179 28.04 11.75 3.72
CA ILE A 179 27.26 12.85 3.12
C ILE A 179 27.97 13.48 1.90
N PRO A 180 29.29 13.79 1.93
CA PRO A 180 29.98 14.33 0.75
C PRO A 180 29.96 13.40 -0.47
N ARG A 181 29.95 12.07 -0.26
CA ARG A 181 29.84 11.07 -1.35
C ARG A 181 28.45 11.12 -1.97
N LEU A 182 27.40 11.03 -1.16
CA LEU A 182 26.00 11.08 -1.62
C LEU A 182 25.69 12.39 -2.37
N LEU A 183 26.25 13.52 -1.93
CA LEU A 183 26.10 14.81 -2.60
C LEU A 183 26.98 14.97 -3.85
N ALA A 184 28.02 14.15 -4.04
CA ALA A 184 28.75 14.04 -5.30
C ALA A 184 27.99 13.15 -6.32
N GLU A 185 27.43 12.03 -5.87
CA GLU A 185 26.53 11.18 -6.67
C GLU A 185 25.32 11.97 -7.18
N ALA A 186 24.72 12.82 -6.33
CA ALA A 186 23.66 13.75 -6.73
C ALA A 186 24.05 14.59 -7.96
N ARG A 187 25.27 15.15 -7.99
CA ARG A 187 25.77 15.98 -9.10
C ARG A 187 26.01 15.19 -10.39
N MET A 188 26.32 13.89 -10.28
CA MET A 188 26.47 12.98 -11.42
C MET A 188 25.12 12.51 -11.99
N ASN A 189 24.10 12.40 -11.13
CA ASN A 189 22.80 11.83 -11.50
C ASN A 189 21.79 12.88 -11.99
N LEU A 190 21.79 14.07 -11.39
CA LEU A 190 20.88 15.18 -11.68
C LEU A 190 21.34 15.97 -12.91
N ASP A 191 20.52 15.94 -13.96
CA ASP A 191 20.88 16.49 -15.27
C ASP A 191 19.88 17.56 -15.74
N ASN A 192 18.69 17.14 -16.17
CA ASN A 192 17.58 18.02 -16.54
C ASN A 192 16.34 17.77 -15.63
N PRO A 193 16.41 18.16 -14.34
CA PRO A 193 15.28 18.05 -13.42
C PRO A 193 14.21 19.11 -13.72
N PRO A 194 12.98 18.98 -13.19
CA PRO A 194 11.98 20.03 -13.26
C PRO A 194 12.42 21.28 -12.51
N ARG A 195 12.12 22.45 -13.09
CA ARG A 195 12.50 23.73 -12.50
C ARG A 195 11.98 23.88 -11.06
N ILE A 196 10.69 23.62 -10.87
CA ILE A 196 10.01 23.71 -9.57
C ILE A 196 10.60 22.77 -8.50
N TYR A 197 11.15 21.61 -8.89
CA TYR A 197 11.85 20.71 -7.95
C TYR A 197 13.19 21.32 -7.52
N THR A 198 13.93 21.92 -8.46
CA THR A 198 15.23 22.53 -8.19
C THR A 198 15.09 23.80 -7.36
N GLU A 199 14.12 24.66 -7.65
CA GLU A 199 13.80 25.85 -6.85
C GLU A 199 13.41 25.47 -5.42
N THR A 200 12.56 24.43 -5.28
CA THR A 200 12.20 23.90 -3.95
C THR A 200 13.42 23.33 -3.22
N ALA A 201 14.34 22.68 -3.92
CA ALA A 201 15.58 22.15 -3.33
C ALA A 201 16.55 23.26 -2.90
N VAL A 202 16.72 24.33 -3.68
CA VAL A 202 17.52 25.49 -3.29
C VAL A 202 16.98 26.11 -2.00
N ALA A 203 15.66 26.24 -1.87
CA ALA A 203 15.03 26.72 -0.64
C ALA A 203 15.20 25.76 0.55
N GLN A 204 15.03 24.44 0.34
CA GLN A 204 15.10 23.45 1.42
C GLN A 204 16.52 23.14 1.90
N VAL A 205 17.55 23.24 1.03
CA VAL A 205 18.95 23.00 1.44
C VAL A 205 19.42 24.04 2.47
N ALA A 206 18.94 25.29 2.43
CA ALA A 206 19.23 26.28 3.46
C ALA A 206 18.73 25.84 4.86
N GLY A 207 17.55 25.22 4.92
CA GLY A 207 17.02 24.61 6.14
C GLY A 207 17.87 23.42 6.61
N SER A 208 18.31 22.56 5.70
CA SER A 208 19.19 21.43 6.01
C SER A 208 20.58 21.88 6.49
N VAL A 209 21.14 22.97 5.95
CA VAL A 209 22.38 23.57 6.46
C VAL A 209 22.19 24.05 7.90
N ALA A 210 21.13 24.81 8.18
CA ALA A 210 20.81 25.26 9.54
C ALA A 210 20.54 24.09 10.52
N PHE A 211 20.02 22.96 10.02
CA PHE A 211 19.87 21.73 10.79
C PHE A 211 21.23 21.17 11.24
N PHE A 212 22.20 20.99 10.34
CA PHE A 212 23.54 20.53 10.75
C PHE A 212 24.30 21.58 11.58
N GLU A 213 24.19 22.87 11.26
CA GLU A 213 24.91 23.93 12.00
C GLU A 213 24.39 24.13 13.44
N ARG A 214 23.08 24.01 13.67
CA ARG A 214 22.44 24.41 14.94
C ARG A 214 21.73 23.28 15.66
N VAL A 215 21.13 22.34 14.93
CA VAL A 215 20.19 21.35 15.49
C VAL A 215 20.88 20.07 15.86
N VAL A 216 21.64 19.47 14.93
CA VAL A 216 22.38 18.22 15.16
C VAL A 216 23.28 18.32 16.40
N PRO A 217 24.00 19.43 16.65
CA PRO A 217 24.67 19.68 17.93
C PRO A 217 23.75 19.71 19.16
N GLN A 218 22.58 20.35 19.10
CA GLN A 218 21.62 20.35 20.22
C GLN A 218 21.04 18.95 20.48
N MET A 219 20.78 18.17 19.44
CA MET A 219 20.28 16.79 19.55
C MET A 219 21.35 15.88 20.17
N PHE A 220 22.61 16.00 19.74
CA PHE A 220 23.74 15.28 20.33
C PHE A 220 23.91 15.61 21.82
N GLU A 221 23.88 16.87 22.21
CA GLU A 221 23.98 17.26 23.62
C GLU A 221 22.79 16.79 24.45
N ARG A 222 21.55 16.92 23.95
CA ARG A 222 20.33 16.37 24.59
C ARG A 222 20.37 14.83 24.71
N ALA A 223 21.03 14.14 23.79
CA ALA A 223 21.25 12.70 23.85
C ALA A 223 22.33 12.27 24.85
N GLY A 224 23.01 13.23 25.50
CA GLY A 224 24.08 12.99 26.48
C GLY A 224 25.50 13.26 25.95
N GLY A 225 25.66 14.02 24.86
CA GLY A 225 26.96 14.28 24.23
C GLY A 225 28.03 14.82 25.18
N SER A 226 27.64 15.71 26.10
CA SER A 226 28.44 16.23 27.22
C SER A 226 28.99 15.18 28.20
N GLN A 227 28.48 13.95 28.20
CA GLN A 227 29.00 12.83 28.99
C GLN A 227 30.17 12.10 28.30
N LEU A 228 30.47 12.44 27.04
CA LEU A 228 31.58 11.87 26.28
C LEU A 228 32.86 12.69 26.46
N ASP A 229 34.00 12.03 26.28
CA ASP A 229 35.31 12.69 26.34
C ASP A 229 35.50 13.77 25.26
N ALA A 230 36.45 14.66 25.50
CA ALA A 230 36.71 15.81 24.62
C ALA A 230 37.12 15.41 23.20
N ALA A 231 37.75 14.25 22.99
CA ALA A 231 38.15 13.79 21.67
C ALA A 231 36.93 13.33 20.86
N ARG A 232 36.03 12.55 21.46
CA ARG A 232 34.75 12.14 20.84
C ARG A 232 33.83 13.32 20.52
N ARG A 233 33.77 14.33 21.40
CA ARG A 233 33.00 15.56 21.15
C ARG A 233 33.62 16.39 20.03
N ALA A 234 34.94 16.49 19.95
CA ALA A 234 35.63 17.13 18.83
C ALA A 234 35.41 16.39 17.50
N GLU A 235 35.52 15.05 17.49
CA GLU A 235 35.28 14.22 16.31
C GLU A 235 33.87 14.42 15.73
N PHE A 236 32.86 14.49 16.61
CA PHE A 236 31.48 14.82 16.24
C PHE A 236 31.35 16.21 15.61
N HIS A 237 31.85 17.26 16.29
CA HIS A 237 31.72 18.63 15.79
C HIS A 237 32.48 18.83 14.46
N GLU A 238 33.59 18.13 14.25
CA GLU A 238 34.31 18.14 12.97
C GLU A 238 33.50 17.48 11.85
N ALA A 239 32.99 16.26 12.06
CA ALA A 239 32.21 15.52 11.05
C ALA A 239 30.90 16.24 10.68
N ASN A 240 30.17 16.75 11.68
CA ASN A 240 28.98 17.58 11.49
C ASN A 240 29.29 18.89 10.72
N ALA A 241 30.43 19.53 10.98
CA ALA A 241 30.85 20.74 10.24
C ALA A 241 31.21 20.44 8.78
N GLN A 242 31.84 19.28 8.51
CA GLN A 242 32.11 18.79 7.15
C GLN A 242 30.80 18.49 6.39
N ALA A 243 29.81 17.87 7.06
CA ALA A 243 28.48 17.63 6.51
C ALA A 243 27.75 18.94 6.14
N ALA A 244 27.74 19.93 7.05
CA ALA A 244 27.18 21.25 6.79
C ALA A 244 27.88 21.96 5.60
N ALA A 245 29.22 21.86 5.49
CA ALA A 245 29.97 22.42 4.38
C ALA A 245 29.62 21.76 3.03
N ALA A 246 29.45 20.44 3.01
CA ALA A 246 29.03 19.71 1.81
C ALA A 246 27.61 20.11 1.36
N LEU A 247 26.68 20.29 2.31
CA LEU A 247 25.34 20.81 2.04
C LEU A 247 25.35 22.24 1.50
N ARG A 248 26.14 23.16 2.08
CA ARG A 248 26.28 24.54 1.56
C ARG A 248 26.78 24.53 0.10
N SER A 249 27.85 23.79 -0.19
CA SER A 249 28.38 23.64 -1.55
C SER A 249 27.40 22.97 -2.52
N PHE A 250 26.52 22.08 -2.03
CA PHE A 250 25.46 21.50 -2.84
C PHE A 250 24.37 22.53 -3.16
N GLY A 251 23.91 23.32 -2.18
CA GLY A 251 22.94 24.40 -2.39
C GLY A 251 23.42 25.47 -3.37
N GLU A 252 24.70 25.87 -3.27
CA GLU A 252 25.34 26.78 -4.23
C GLU A 252 25.30 26.23 -5.66
N TRP A 253 25.61 24.93 -5.83
CA TRP A 253 25.58 24.26 -7.13
C TRP A 253 24.16 24.05 -7.67
N LEU A 254 23.18 23.76 -6.80
CA LEU A 254 21.78 23.72 -7.19
C LEU A 254 21.35 25.06 -7.78
N ALA A 255 21.73 26.17 -7.15
CA ALA A 255 21.37 27.51 -7.60
C ALA A 255 22.15 28.00 -8.84
N ARG A 256 23.44 27.68 -8.94
CA ARG A 256 24.35 28.21 -9.99
C ARG A 256 24.49 27.30 -11.21
N ASP A 257 24.43 25.98 -11.05
CA ASP A 257 24.78 25.00 -12.09
C ASP A 257 23.61 24.10 -12.52
N LEU A 258 22.69 23.78 -11.61
CA LEU A 258 21.53 22.93 -11.92
C LEU A 258 20.33 23.79 -12.35
N LEU A 259 19.91 24.76 -11.55
CA LEU A 259 18.72 25.58 -11.79
C LEU A 259 18.67 26.27 -13.17
N PRO A 260 19.77 26.79 -13.74
CA PRO A 260 19.75 27.39 -15.09
C PRO A 260 19.44 26.38 -16.20
N ARG A 261 19.71 25.08 -15.98
CA ARG A 261 19.44 23.99 -16.92
C ARG A 261 18.26 23.09 -16.53
N SER A 262 17.60 23.34 -15.39
CA SER A 262 16.40 22.63 -14.94
C SER A 262 15.18 22.98 -15.79
N ASN A 263 14.98 22.24 -16.87
CA ASN A 263 13.90 22.40 -17.85
C ASN A 263 13.09 21.09 -18.03
N GLY A 264 13.10 20.20 -17.03
CA GLY A 264 12.34 18.96 -17.04
C GLY A 264 10.85 19.17 -16.76
N ASP A 265 10.03 18.21 -17.19
CA ASP A 265 8.61 18.13 -16.83
C ASP A 265 8.43 17.41 -15.48
N PHE A 266 7.55 17.94 -14.61
CA PHE A 266 7.18 17.32 -13.34
C PHE A 266 6.10 16.24 -13.49
N ALA A 267 5.35 16.23 -14.60
CA ALA A 267 4.33 15.23 -14.84
C ALA A 267 4.94 13.80 -14.86
N LEU A 268 4.14 12.80 -14.47
CA LEU A 268 4.53 11.39 -14.63
C LEU A 268 4.10 10.83 -15.98
N GLY A 269 3.05 11.39 -16.57
CA GLY A 269 2.29 10.77 -17.65
C GLY A 269 1.33 9.71 -17.12
N ALA A 270 0.18 9.58 -17.77
CA ALA A 270 -0.91 8.69 -17.36
C ALA A 270 -0.47 7.23 -17.12
N GLU A 271 0.45 6.70 -17.93
CA GLU A 271 0.89 5.31 -17.81
C GLU A 271 1.74 5.06 -16.55
N ASN A 272 2.70 5.94 -16.24
CA ASN A 272 3.49 5.80 -15.00
C ASN A 272 2.61 6.04 -13.77
N PHE A 273 1.67 6.97 -13.83
CA PHE A 273 0.70 7.20 -12.76
C PHE A 273 -0.17 5.95 -12.50
N ARG A 274 -0.67 5.33 -13.57
CA ARG A 274 -1.43 4.07 -13.52
C ARG A 274 -0.60 2.92 -12.94
N LYS A 275 0.67 2.79 -13.33
CA LYS A 275 1.60 1.82 -12.75
C LYS A 275 1.86 2.08 -11.26
N LYS A 276 2.04 3.35 -10.87
CA LYS A 276 2.29 3.75 -9.48
C LYS A 276 1.12 3.35 -8.57
N LEU A 277 -0.11 3.73 -8.94
CA LEU A 277 -1.34 3.29 -8.28
C LEU A 277 -1.49 1.76 -8.21
N LEU A 278 -1.17 1.05 -9.29
CA LEU A 278 -1.28 -0.41 -9.35
C LEU A 278 -0.22 -1.13 -8.49
N TYR A 279 0.97 -0.54 -8.30
CA TYR A 279 2.08 -1.21 -7.61
C TYR A 279 2.23 -0.80 -6.15
N GLU A 280 1.82 0.41 -5.77
CA GLU A 280 1.87 0.89 -4.39
C GLU A 280 0.54 0.61 -3.66
N GLU A 281 -0.58 0.87 -4.33
CA GLU A 281 -1.92 0.84 -3.72
C GLU A 281 -2.83 -0.28 -4.26
N MET A 282 -2.34 -1.07 -5.23
CA MET A 282 -3.09 -2.14 -5.93
C MET A 282 -4.37 -1.69 -6.64
N VAL A 283 -4.48 -0.40 -6.96
CA VAL A 283 -5.66 0.20 -7.61
C VAL A 283 -5.63 -0.03 -9.13
N GLU A 284 -6.64 -0.73 -9.63
CA GLU A 284 -6.83 -1.03 -11.06
C GLU A 284 -7.82 -0.07 -11.75
N THR A 285 -8.50 0.78 -10.97
CA THR A 285 -9.52 1.72 -11.45
C THR A 285 -8.97 2.70 -12.48
N PRO A 286 -9.56 2.84 -13.68
CA PRO A 286 -9.08 3.78 -14.70
C PRO A 286 -9.06 5.24 -14.20
N LEU A 287 -8.01 5.98 -14.57
CA LEU A 287 -7.81 7.38 -14.14
C LEU A 287 -9.02 8.29 -14.40
N PRO A 288 -9.75 8.21 -15.53
CA PRO A 288 -10.95 9.02 -15.74
C PRO A 288 -12.12 8.67 -14.80
N ALA A 289 -12.17 7.43 -14.27
CA ALA A 289 -13.15 7.04 -13.28
C ALA A 289 -12.76 7.52 -11.86
N LEU A 290 -11.48 7.45 -11.51
CA LEU A 290 -10.94 8.07 -10.29
C LEU A 290 -11.20 9.57 -10.28
N LEU A 291 -10.89 10.28 -11.37
CA LEU A 291 -11.11 11.73 -11.47
C LEU A 291 -12.59 12.10 -11.27
N ARG A 292 -13.53 11.39 -11.91
CA ARG A 292 -14.98 11.61 -11.71
C ARG A 292 -15.44 11.30 -10.28
N GLU A 293 -14.86 10.30 -9.62
CA GLU A 293 -15.14 9.97 -8.22
C GLU A 293 -14.71 11.11 -7.28
N GLY A 294 -13.46 11.59 -7.41
CA GLY A 294 -12.93 12.69 -6.63
C GLY A 294 -13.67 14.02 -6.88
N GLU A 295 -13.97 14.34 -8.14
CA GLU A 295 -14.77 15.51 -8.50
C GLU A 295 -16.21 15.46 -7.95
N ARG A 296 -16.82 14.28 -7.86
CA ARG A 296 -18.16 14.12 -7.26
C ARG A 296 -18.10 14.33 -5.75
N GLN A 297 -17.16 13.66 -5.07
CA GLN A 297 -16.98 13.83 -3.62
C GLN A 297 -16.61 15.26 -3.23
N LEU A 298 -15.82 15.96 -4.06
CA LEU A 298 -15.49 17.37 -3.86
C LEU A 298 -16.77 18.24 -3.84
N ARG A 299 -17.67 18.05 -4.80
CA ARG A 299 -18.97 18.75 -4.83
C ARG A 299 -19.88 18.32 -3.68
N GLU A 300 -20.00 17.03 -3.40
CA GLU A 300 -20.76 16.49 -2.26
C GLU A 300 -20.28 17.11 -0.92
N THR A 301 -18.97 17.32 -0.77
CA THR A 301 -18.36 17.98 0.41
C THR A 301 -18.62 19.48 0.43
N GLN A 302 -18.46 20.19 -0.71
CA GLN A 302 -18.80 21.61 -0.82
C GLN A 302 -20.29 21.87 -0.50
N ASP A 303 -21.19 20.96 -0.89
CA ASP A 303 -22.63 21.04 -0.64
C ASP A 303 -22.94 20.88 0.86
N GLN A 304 -22.30 19.90 1.52
CA GLN A 304 -22.37 19.73 2.98
C GLN A 304 -21.81 20.95 3.72
N MET A 305 -20.68 21.51 3.27
CA MET A 305 -20.10 22.72 3.86
C MET A 305 -21.03 23.93 3.73
N ARG A 306 -21.75 24.09 2.61
CA ARG A 306 -22.75 25.18 2.47
C ARG A 306 -23.92 25.02 3.43
N ALA A 307 -24.41 23.79 3.64
CA ALA A 307 -25.48 23.54 4.62
C ALA A 307 -25.02 23.86 6.06
N VAL A 308 -23.90 23.30 6.50
CA VAL A 308 -23.37 23.50 7.86
C VAL A 308 -22.91 24.95 8.10
N ALA A 309 -22.42 25.64 7.06
CA ALA A 309 -22.08 27.06 7.17
C ALA A 309 -23.29 27.97 7.39
N GLU A 310 -24.48 27.60 6.89
CA GLU A 310 -25.71 28.35 7.14
C GLU A 310 -26.14 28.27 8.62
N GLU A 311 -25.88 27.15 9.30
CA GLU A 311 -26.10 27.02 10.75
C GLU A 311 -25.15 27.89 11.59
N ILE A 312 -23.94 28.15 11.09
CA ILE A 312 -22.87 28.89 11.81
C ILE A 312 -22.90 30.39 11.49
N ALA A 313 -23.23 30.75 10.24
CA ALA A 313 -23.19 32.12 9.74
C ALA A 313 -24.31 32.35 8.70
N PRO A 314 -25.59 32.39 9.11
CA PRO A 314 -26.73 32.49 8.21
C PRO A 314 -26.60 33.59 7.16
N GLY A 315 -26.82 33.25 5.89
CA GLY A 315 -26.74 34.15 4.73
C GLY A 315 -25.33 34.67 4.39
N ARG A 316 -24.28 34.25 5.10
CA ARG A 316 -22.90 34.76 4.92
C ARG A 316 -21.94 33.80 4.21
N GLY A 317 -22.32 32.53 4.06
CA GLY A 317 -21.58 31.53 3.29
C GLY A 317 -20.33 30.95 3.97
N VAL A 318 -19.71 29.98 3.30
CA VAL A 318 -18.68 29.09 3.86
C VAL A 318 -17.47 29.84 4.40
N GLN A 319 -16.90 30.77 3.62
CA GLN A 319 -15.73 31.55 4.04
C GLN A 319 -16.00 32.37 5.31
N ALA A 320 -17.23 32.89 5.49
CA ALA A 320 -17.59 33.63 6.70
C ALA A 320 -17.74 32.72 7.92
N ALA A 321 -18.23 31.48 7.73
CA ALA A 321 -18.26 30.47 8.79
C ALA A 321 -16.84 30.01 9.18
N LEU A 322 -15.98 29.70 8.20
CA LEU A 322 -14.56 29.37 8.43
C LEU A 322 -13.81 30.50 9.16
N GLN A 323 -14.09 31.76 8.83
CA GLN A 323 -13.55 32.93 9.55
C GLN A 323 -14.08 33.12 10.99
N LEU A 324 -15.18 32.46 11.37
CA LEU A 324 -15.63 32.39 12.77
C LEU A 324 -14.91 31.26 13.51
N LEU A 325 -14.77 30.08 12.90
CA LEU A 325 -13.93 28.99 13.42
C LEU A 325 -12.51 29.50 13.70
N ALA A 326 -11.88 30.16 12.73
CA ALA A 326 -10.51 30.65 12.81
C ALA A 326 -10.23 31.62 13.98
N ARG A 327 -11.26 32.24 14.58
CA ARG A 327 -11.13 33.14 15.75
C ARG A 327 -11.22 32.41 17.09
N GLU A 328 -11.63 31.13 17.08
CA GLU A 328 -11.84 30.32 18.28
C GLU A 328 -10.65 29.36 18.49
N HIS A 329 -9.45 29.93 18.61
CA HIS A 329 -8.18 29.22 18.78
C HIS A 329 -7.62 29.32 20.22
N PRO A 330 -6.69 28.43 20.61
CA PRO A 330 -5.84 28.62 21.79
C PRO A 330 -4.75 29.66 21.51
N THR A 331 -4.12 30.19 22.56
CA THR A 331 -2.84 30.90 22.44
C THR A 331 -1.72 29.93 22.09
N SER A 332 -0.58 30.44 21.60
CA SER A 332 0.60 29.63 21.29
C SER A 332 1.03 28.73 22.47
N ASP A 333 1.15 29.33 23.66
CA ASP A 333 1.51 28.64 24.90
C ASP A 333 0.41 27.66 25.37
N GLY A 334 -0.85 27.93 25.02
CA GLY A 334 -2.02 27.10 25.35
C GLY A 334 -2.20 25.89 24.43
N LEU A 335 -1.58 25.87 23.24
CA LEU A 335 -1.82 24.88 22.19
C LEU A 335 -1.61 23.43 22.65
N VAL A 336 -0.52 23.18 23.39
CA VAL A 336 -0.21 21.85 23.95
C VAL A 336 -1.17 21.46 25.08
N GLY A 337 -1.74 22.43 25.79
CA GLY A 337 -2.75 22.19 26.83
C GLY A 337 -4.11 21.80 26.24
N GLU A 338 -4.58 22.57 25.26
CA GLU A 338 -5.83 22.32 24.53
C GLU A 338 -5.76 20.94 23.82
N ALA A 339 -4.64 20.64 23.14
CA ALA A 339 -4.41 19.34 22.49
C ALA A 339 -4.41 18.14 23.46
N ARG A 340 -3.99 18.32 24.73
CA ARG A 340 -4.10 17.26 25.76
C ARG A 340 -5.55 17.05 26.20
N ALA A 341 -6.28 18.14 26.45
CA ALA A 341 -7.70 18.08 26.80
C ALA A 341 -8.54 17.45 25.67
N ASP A 342 -8.16 17.66 24.42
CA ASP A 342 -8.76 16.97 23.27
C ASP A 342 -8.53 15.46 23.33
N LEU A 343 -7.28 15.00 23.53
CA LEU A 343 -7.00 13.56 23.64
C LEU A 343 -7.76 12.90 24.79
N ASP A 344 -7.89 13.55 25.94
CA ASP A 344 -8.61 12.97 27.08
C ASP A 344 -10.12 12.82 26.78
N ARG A 345 -10.74 13.81 26.10
CA ARG A 345 -12.13 13.72 25.62
C ARG A 345 -12.30 12.64 24.55
N ILE A 346 -11.37 12.57 23.58
CA ILE A 346 -11.35 11.60 22.49
C ILE A 346 -11.23 10.17 23.04
N ARG A 347 -10.27 9.90 23.94
CA ARG A 347 -10.06 8.59 24.57
C ARG A 347 -11.26 8.15 25.41
N ALA A 348 -11.88 9.10 26.14
CA ALA A 348 -13.10 8.81 26.89
C ALA A 348 -14.23 8.35 25.96
N PHE A 349 -14.48 9.06 24.85
CA PHE A 349 -15.49 8.69 23.86
C PHE A 349 -15.18 7.34 23.17
N VAL A 350 -13.94 7.15 22.68
CA VAL A 350 -13.49 5.91 22.03
C VAL A 350 -13.73 4.67 22.90
N ARG A 351 -13.61 4.81 24.23
CA ARG A 351 -13.89 3.75 25.19
C ARG A 351 -15.39 3.57 25.49
N THR A 352 -16.17 4.65 25.53
CA THR A 352 -17.61 4.59 25.87
C THR A 352 -18.43 4.01 24.72
N GLU A 353 -18.18 4.45 23.48
CA GLU A 353 -18.93 3.98 22.29
C GLU A 353 -18.29 2.73 21.64
N GLU A 354 -17.43 2.01 22.38
CA GLU A 354 -16.72 0.78 21.96
C GLU A 354 -16.08 0.86 20.55
N ILE A 355 -15.55 2.05 20.19
CA ILE A 355 -15.02 2.35 18.86
C ILE A 355 -13.87 1.42 18.48
N LEU A 356 -13.06 0.99 19.45
CA LEU A 356 -11.99 0.00 19.28
C LEU A 356 -11.54 -0.57 20.63
N THR A 357 -10.88 -1.73 20.64
CA THR A 357 -10.26 -2.29 21.84
C THR A 357 -9.14 -1.34 22.33
N PRO A 358 -9.20 -0.81 23.58
CA PRO A 358 -8.15 0.03 24.12
C PRO A 358 -6.78 -0.68 24.10
N PRO A 359 -5.68 0.01 23.75
CA PRO A 359 -4.40 -0.65 23.62
C PRO A 359 -3.84 -1.04 25.00
N ALA A 360 -3.20 -2.21 25.08
CA ALA A 360 -2.64 -2.72 26.34
C ALA A 360 -1.48 -1.89 26.92
N ARG A 361 -1.02 -0.85 26.20
CA ARG A 361 -0.07 0.17 26.64
C ARG A 361 -0.42 1.50 26.00
N GLU A 362 -0.19 2.57 26.74
CA GLU A 362 -0.28 3.95 26.26
C GLU A 362 1.01 4.69 26.63
N ASN A 363 1.69 5.21 25.61
CA ASN A 363 3.01 5.85 25.70
C ASN A 363 3.10 7.17 24.89
N LEU A 364 1.97 7.64 24.34
CA LEU A 364 1.86 8.90 23.60
C LEU A 364 1.97 10.11 24.53
N ARG A 365 2.84 11.07 24.18
CA ARG A 365 3.03 12.34 24.88
C ARG A 365 2.75 13.51 23.95
N VAL A 366 1.83 14.40 24.32
CA VAL A 366 1.62 15.65 23.58
C VAL A 366 2.72 16.65 23.94
N ALA A 367 3.39 17.21 22.94
CA ALA A 367 4.49 18.15 23.11
C ALA A 367 4.49 19.23 22.00
N GLU A 368 5.21 20.33 22.22
CA GLU A 368 5.54 21.23 21.12
C GLU A 368 6.38 20.50 20.08
N THR A 369 6.14 20.75 18.79
CA THR A 369 7.11 20.41 17.74
C THR A 369 8.47 21.00 18.12
N PRO A 370 9.55 20.19 18.16
CA PRO A 370 10.89 20.70 18.45
C PRO A 370 11.25 21.83 17.47
N GLU A 371 11.90 22.88 17.96
CA GLU A 371 12.20 24.11 17.19
C GLU A 371 12.73 23.83 15.77
N TYR A 372 13.57 22.80 15.64
CA TYR A 372 14.17 22.38 14.38
C TYR A 372 13.21 21.82 13.32
N ALA A 373 12.05 21.31 13.72
CA ALA A 373 11.08 20.67 12.83
C ALA A 373 9.88 21.57 12.50
N ARG A 374 9.79 22.76 13.10
CA ARG A 374 8.65 23.70 12.96
C ARG A 374 8.46 24.23 11.54
N SER A 375 9.53 24.33 10.76
CA SER A 375 9.53 24.98 9.43
C SER A 375 8.69 24.27 8.37
N LEU A 376 8.35 22.99 8.55
CA LEU A 376 7.57 22.19 7.58
C LEU A 376 6.45 21.35 8.24
N SER A 377 6.33 21.34 9.57
CA SER A 377 5.29 20.60 10.31
C SER A 377 4.28 21.57 10.92
N PHE A 378 3.00 21.33 10.65
CA PHE A 378 1.94 21.79 11.56
C PHE A 378 1.92 20.83 12.76
N ALA A 379 1.04 19.85 12.74
CA ALA A 379 1.07 18.74 13.69
C ALA A 379 1.69 17.50 13.04
N SER A 380 2.17 16.57 13.86
CA SER A 380 2.60 15.24 13.40
C SER A 380 2.70 14.23 14.55
N LEU A 381 2.36 12.99 14.26
CA LEU A 381 2.77 11.84 15.05
C LEU A 381 4.25 11.52 14.80
N ASP A 382 4.97 11.29 15.89
CA ASP A 382 6.31 10.71 15.88
C ASP A 382 6.34 9.45 16.77
N ALA A 383 6.26 8.27 16.15
CA ALA A 383 6.21 6.98 16.85
C ALA A 383 7.40 6.06 16.51
N PRO A 384 7.75 5.09 17.37
CA PRO A 384 8.77 4.08 17.07
C PRO A 384 8.39 3.18 15.89
N GLY A 385 9.37 2.85 15.04
CA GLY A 385 9.18 1.98 13.87
C GLY A 385 8.67 0.58 14.22
N ALA A 386 8.16 -0.14 13.22
CA ALA A 386 7.49 -1.44 13.41
C ALA A 386 8.37 -2.52 14.06
N PHE A 387 9.70 -2.42 13.94
CA PHE A 387 10.66 -3.37 14.51
C PHE A 387 11.39 -2.87 15.76
N GLU A 388 11.28 -1.57 16.11
CA GLU A 388 11.95 -0.96 17.27
C GLU A 388 11.50 -1.60 18.59
N ARG A 389 12.45 -1.97 19.47
CA ARG A 389 12.21 -2.70 20.73
C ARG A 389 12.80 -2.04 21.98
N ALA A 390 13.69 -1.06 21.83
CA ALA A 390 14.36 -0.37 22.93
C ALA A 390 13.76 1.02 23.18
N ALA A 391 13.51 1.81 22.13
CA ALA A 391 12.75 3.05 22.23
C ALA A 391 11.23 2.77 22.16
N ASP A 392 10.43 3.39 23.02
CA ASP A 392 8.98 3.17 23.07
C ASP A 392 8.17 4.47 23.16
N GLU A 393 8.81 5.62 23.41
CA GLU A 393 8.16 6.93 23.42
C GLU A 393 7.57 7.28 22.05
N SER A 394 6.28 7.65 22.06
CA SER A 394 5.61 8.28 20.92
C SER A 394 5.22 9.71 21.28
N TYR A 395 5.32 10.63 20.34
CA TYR A 395 4.98 12.04 20.52
C TYR A 395 3.87 12.46 19.56
N TYR A 396 2.86 13.16 20.06
CA TYR A 396 1.97 13.98 19.25
C TYR A 396 2.54 15.40 19.31
N TYR A 397 3.19 15.82 18.23
CA TYR A 397 3.78 17.15 18.13
C TYR A 397 2.75 18.13 17.55
N VAL A 398 2.64 19.29 18.19
CA VAL A 398 1.90 20.45 17.67
C VAL A 398 2.85 21.65 17.59
N THR A 399 2.97 22.26 16.41
CA THR A 399 3.86 23.43 16.22
C THR A 399 3.21 24.69 16.80
N PRO A 400 3.77 25.30 17.87
CA PRO A 400 3.36 26.63 18.32
C PRO A 400 3.72 27.69 17.28
N ALA A 401 3.18 28.91 17.41
CA ALA A 401 3.60 30.02 16.56
C ALA A 401 5.08 30.38 16.79
N ASP A 402 5.78 30.77 15.74
CA ASP A 402 7.19 31.18 15.83
C ASP A 402 7.30 32.59 16.48
N PRO A 403 8.10 32.78 17.55
CA PRO A 403 8.30 34.10 18.16
C PRO A 403 8.86 35.19 17.22
N ALA A 404 9.41 34.81 16.06
CA ALA A 404 9.89 35.75 15.04
C ALA A 404 8.81 36.19 14.03
N TRP A 405 7.59 35.62 14.09
CA TRP A 405 6.50 35.98 13.18
C TRP A 405 5.82 37.30 13.53
N THR A 406 5.24 37.95 12.52
CA THR A 406 4.32 39.07 12.73
C THR A 406 3.04 38.61 13.44
N PRO A 407 2.30 39.52 14.11
CA PRO A 407 1.01 39.19 14.73
C PRO A 407 0.02 38.55 13.76
N GLN A 408 -0.01 39.01 12.49
CA GLN A 408 -0.86 38.42 11.46
C GLN A 408 -0.48 36.96 11.14
N GLN A 409 0.80 36.64 10.96
CA GLN A 409 1.23 35.27 10.70
C GLN A 409 0.95 34.33 11.88
N SER A 410 1.08 34.84 13.11
CA SER A 410 0.73 34.10 14.33
C SER A 410 -0.78 33.85 14.43
N GLU A 411 -1.61 34.85 14.11
CA GLU A 411 -3.08 34.72 14.04
C GLU A 411 -3.50 33.73 12.94
N GLU A 412 -2.92 33.80 11.73
CA GLU A 412 -3.21 32.89 10.62
C GLU A 412 -2.85 31.43 10.96
N HIS A 413 -1.72 31.21 11.64
CA HIS A 413 -1.28 29.88 12.08
C HIS A 413 -2.13 29.34 13.23
N LEU A 414 -2.41 30.14 14.26
CA LEU A 414 -3.26 29.71 15.37
C LEU A 414 -4.72 29.56 14.95
N GLY A 415 -5.20 30.34 13.99
CA GLY A 415 -6.52 30.18 13.39
C GLY A 415 -6.69 28.90 12.57
N HIS A 416 -5.62 28.38 11.95
CA HIS A 416 -5.60 27.02 11.41
C HIS A 416 -5.75 25.98 12.55
N TYR A 417 -5.08 26.22 13.68
CA TYR A 417 -5.25 25.50 14.95
C TYR A 417 -6.47 25.93 15.80
N ASN A 418 -7.52 26.46 15.18
CA ASN A 418 -8.77 26.69 15.91
C ASN A 418 -9.23 25.41 16.63
N ARG A 419 -9.92 25.53 17.76
CA ARG A 419 -10.28 24.41 18.65
C ARG A 419 -10.88 23.23 17.89
N TYR A 420 -11.73 23.50 16.90
CA TYR A 420 -12.36 22.48 16.06
C TYR A 420 -11.35 21.79 15.15
N GLY A 421 -10.51 22.54 14.44
CA GLY A 421 -9.42 22.01 13.61
C GLY A 421 -8.37 21.23 14.41
N LEU A 422 -8.01 21.70 15.61
CA LEU A 422 -7.11 21.01 16.54
C LEU A 422 -7.71 19.70 17.05
N THR A 423 -9.01 19.65 17.34
CA THR A 423 -9.70 18.41 17.72
C THR A 423 -9.70 17.40 16.57
N ILE A 424 -9.99 17.81 15.34
CA ILE A 424 -9.92 16.93 14.14
C ILE A 424 -8.48 16.45 13.88
N THR A 425 -7.48 17.33 14.03
CA THR A 425 -6.06 16.97 13.93
C THR A 425 -5.63 15.97 15.01
N SER A 426 -6.15 16.12 16.24
CA SER A 426 -5.90 15.20 17.35
C SER A 426 -6.56 13.84 17.13
N ILE A 427 -7.67 13.78 16.38
CA ILE A 427 -8.27 12.52 15.91
C ILE A 427 -7.39 11.85 14.83
N HIS A 428 -6.83 12.65 13.92
CA HIS A 428 -5.98 12.21 12.81
C HIS A 428 -4.64 11.61 13.29
N GLU A 429 -3.87 12.39 14.06
CA GLU A 429 -2.51 12.00 14.48
C GLU A 429 -2.52 10.96 15.62
N ALA A 430 -3.50 11.01 16.52
CA ALA A 430 -3.51 10.19 17.73
C ALA A 430 -4.60 9.10 17.72
N TYR A 431 -5.81 9.45 18.17
CA TYR A 431 -6.87 8.47 18.47
C TYR A 431 -8.18 8.80 17.75
N PRO A 432 -8.84 7.84 17.10
CA PRO A 432 -8.37 6.49 16.76
C PRO A 432 -7.39 6.42 15.56
N GLY A 433 -6.85 7.55 15.08
CA GLY A 433 -5.98 7.65 13.90
C GLY A 433 -4.57 7.02 14.00
N HIS A 434 -3.54 7.75 13.57
CA HIS A 434 -2.21 7.19 13.28
C HIS A 434 -1.53 6.52 14.49
N TYR A 435 -1.61 7.09 15.69
CA TYR A 435 -0.94 6.51 16.87
C TYR A 435 -1.48 5.10 17.16
N TYR A 436 -2.81 4.95 17.18
CA TYR A 436 -3.41 3.64 17.38
C TYR A 436 -3.08 2.68 16.22
N GLN A 437 -3.10 3.16 14.97
CA GLN A 437 -2.70 2.35 13.81
C GLN A 437 -1.26 1.82 13.93
N MET A 438 -0.30 2.66 14.32
CA MET A 438 1.10 2.26 14.50
C MET A 438 1.30 1.32 15.71
N LEU A 439 0.56 1.51 16.81
CA LEU A 439 0.53 0.55 17.92
C LEU A 439 0.07 -0.84 17.46
N LYS A 440 -0.93 -0.93 16.58
CA LYS A 440 -1.44 -2.20 16.04
C LYS A 440 -0.49 -2.79 14.99
N ALA A 441 0.13 -1.97 14.15
CA ALA A 441 1.13 -2.42 13.18
C ALA A 441 2.33 -3.11 13.85
N ARG A 442 2.80 -2.60 15.00
CA ARG A 442 3.84 -3.22 15.87
C ARG A 442 3.44 -4.60 16.43
N GLN A 443 2.16 -4.99 16.32
CA GLN A 443 1.60 -6.28 16.75
C GLN A 443 1.28 -7.23 15.58
N SER A 444 1.48 -6.80 14.32
CA SER A 444 1.17 -7.64 13.15
C SER A 444 1.99 -8.94 13.15
N PRO A 445 1.36 -10.11 12.89
CA PRO A 445 2.08 -11.39 12.79
C PRO A 445 2.98 -11.47 11.53
N SER A 446 2.78 -10.58 10.56
CA SER A 446 3.58 -10.51 9.33
C SER A 446 4.62 -9.40 9.40
N ARG A 447 5.90 -9.77 9.29
CA ARG A 447 6.99 -8.81 9.09
C ARG A 447 6.84 -8.02 7.78
N VAL A 448 6.22 -8.61 6.76
CA VAL A 448 6.00 -7.97 5.45
C VAL A 448 4.97 -6.85 5.58
N ARG A 449 3.81 -7.14 6.16
CA ARG A 449 2.71 -6.16 6.33
C ARG A 449 2.95 -5.16 7.47
N ALA A 450 3.93 -5.43 8.35
CA ALA A 450 4.45 -4.46 9.31
C ALA A 450 5.46 -3.46 8.69
N ALA A 451 6.21 -3.89 7.66
CA ALA A 451 7.27 -3.09 7.02
C ALA A 451 6.79 -2.30 5.80
N LEU A 452 5.97 -2.92 4.95
CA LEU A 452 5.66 -2.45 3.60
C LEU A 452 4.23 -1.88 3.57
N ALA A 453 4.10 -0.65 4.06
CA ALA A 453 2.82 0.02 4.21
C ALA A 453 2.26 0.58 2.90
N SER A 454 0.93 0.60 2.75
CA SER A 454 0.21 1.37 1.73
C SER A 454 -0.04 2.79 2.23
N ALA A 455 0.23 3.79 1.39
CA ALA A 455 -0.02 5.19 1.76
C ALA A 455 -1.52 5.47 1.86
N SER A 456 -2.35 4.86 1.00
CA SER A 456 -3.81 5.00 1.10
C SER A 456 -4.34 4.41 2.39
N PHE A 457 -3.85 3.26 2.86
CA PHE A 457 -4.36 2.69 4.11
C PHE A 457 -3.89 3.47 5.34
N VAL A 458 -2.68 4.02 5.36
CA VAL A 458 -2.20 4.87 6.48
C VAL A 458 -2.98 6.19 6.53
N GLU A 459 -2.93 6.96 5.45
CA GLU A 459 -3.55 8.30 5.38
C GLU A 459 -5.09 8.22 5.37
N GLY A 460 -5.62 7.21 4.68
CA GLY A 460 -7.05 6.96 4.59
C GLY A 460 -7.66 6.44 5.89
N TRP A 461 -6.91 5.72 6.75
CA TRP A 461 -7.38 5.35 8.08
C TRP A 461 -7.58 6.59 8.95
N ALA A 462 -6.55 7.43 9.08
CA ALA A 462 -6.65 8.64 9.89
C ALA A 462 -7.73 9.60 9.35
N HIS A 463 -7.84 9.76 8.03
CA HIS A 463 -8.90 10.58 7.42
C HIS A 463 -10.31 9.96 7.50
N TYR A 464 -10.42 8.63 7.57
CA TYR A 464 -11.67 7.93 7.91
C TYR A 464 -12.08 8.21 9.37
N CYS A 465 -11.13 8.12 10.31
CA CYS A 465 -11.37 8.36 11.74
C CYS A 465 -11.92 9.77 12.03
N GLU A 466 -11.42 10.80 11.34
CA GLU A 466 -11.94 12.18 11.45
C GLU A 466 -13.45 12.27 11.25
N GLN A 467 -13.98 11.58 10.23
CA GLN A 467 -15.41 11.57 9.96
C GLN A 467 -16.14 10.58 10.88
N MET A 468 -15.63 9.36 11.01
CA MET A 468 -16.30 8.29 11.76
C MET A 468 -16.57 8.70 13.21
N MET A 469 -15.61 9.35 13.89
CA MET A 469 -15.82 9.84 15.25
C MET A 469 -17.04 10.76 15.36
N LEU A 470 -17.20 11.70 14.43
CA LEU A 470 -18.34 12.63 14.40
C LEU A 470 -19.64 11.95 13.95
N ASP A 471 -19.57 10.96 13.05
CA ASP A 471 -20.73 10.19 12.57
C ASP A 471 -21.33 9.30 13.68
N GLU A 472 -20.50 8.76 14.58
CA GLU A 472 -20.94 8.03 15.78
C GLU A 472 -21.25 8.99 16.96
N GLY A 473 -21.19 10.31 16.77
CA GLY A 473 -21.70 11.32 17.71
C GLY A 473 -20.67 12.14 18.52
N PHE A 474 -19.37 11.97 18.28
CA PHE A 474 -18.34 12.75 18.99
C PHE A 474 -18.52 14.26 18.76
N GLY A 475 -18.45 15.03 19.85
CA GLY A 475 -18.70 16.47 19.83
C GLY A 475 -20.18 16.86 19.74
N GLY A 476 -21.12 15.91 19.84
CA GLY A 476 -22.54 16.18 20.06
C GLY A 476 -23.22 16.98 18.96
N ASN A 477 -22.94 16.65 17.69
CA ASN A 477 -23.43 17.35 16.50
C ASN A 477 -23.07 18.85 16.44
N ASN A 478 -21.99 19.29 17.08
CA ASN A 478 -21.52 20.68 16.96
C ASN A 478 -21.19 21.03 15.50
N PRO A 479 -21.91 21.99 14.86
CA PRO A 479 -21.73 22.28 13.44
C PRO A 479 -20.35 22.84 13.13
N LYS A 480 -19.70 23.57 14.06
CA LYS A 480 -18.33 24.07 13.87
C LYS A 480 -17.31 22.93 13.81
N LEU A 481 -17.50 21.88 14.62
CA LEU A 481 -16.65 20.69 14.55
C LEU A 481 -16.86 19.93 13.24
N ARG A 482 -18.11 19.82 12.77
CA ARG A 482 -18.42 19.23 11.46
C ARG A 482 -17.85 20.07 10.30
N LEU A 483 -17.92 21.40 10.34
CA LEU A 483 -17.34 22.26 9.32
C LEU A 483 -15.81 22.13 9.27
N ALA A 484 -15.13 22.05 10.42
CA ALA A 484 -13.68 21.80 10.46
C ALA A 484 -13.31 20.42 9.86
N GLN A 485 -14.09 19.37 10.15
CA GLN A 485 -13.92 18.06 9.53
C GLN A 485 -14.12 18.11 8.01
N LEU A 486 -15.12 18.86 7.54
CA LEU A 486 -15.43 18.98 6.11
C LEU A 486 -14.39 19.83 5.36
N ASP A 487 -13.85 20.90 5.95
CA ASP A 487 -12.75 21.70 5.37
C ASP A 487 -11.49 20.85 5.20
N ALA A 488 -11.12 20.10 6.24
CA ALA A 488 -10.02 19.15 6.21
C ALA A 488 -10.24 17.97 5.22
N ALA A 489 -11.50 17.65 4.87
CA ALA A 489 -11.84 16.70 3.81
C ALA A 489 -11.78 17.34 2.42
N LEU A 490 -12.31 18.56 2.27
CA LEU A 490 -12.32 19.31 1.02
C LEU A 490 -10.90 19.57 0.52
N LEU A 491 -9.97 19.94 1.41
CA LEU A 491 -8.56 20.08 1.06
C LEU A 491 -7.99 18.76 0.49
N ARG A 492 -8.28 17.61 1.12
CA ARG A 492 -7.80 16.29 0.68
C ARG A 492 -8.47 15.80 -0.61
N LEU A 493 -9.67 16.27 -0.91
CA LEU A 493 -10.34 16.08 -2.20
C LEU A 493 -9.79 17.01 -3.30
N CYS A 494 -9.38 18.23 -2.95
CA CYS A 494 -8.64 19.10 -3.86
C CYS A 494 -7.28 18.47 -4.22
N ARG A 495 -6.54 17.96 -3.22
CA ARG A 495 -5.30 17.18 -3.42
C ARG A 495 -5.52 16.00 -4.39
N TYR A 496 -6.60 15.25 -4.21
CA TYR A 496 -6.99 14.14 -5.08
C TYR A 496 -7.16 14.56 -6.55
N VAL A 497 -7.96 15.61 -6.80
CA VAL A 497 -8.25 16.09 -8.16
C VAL A 497 -7.01 16.74 -8.80
N VAL A 498 -6.27 17.55 -8.04
CA VAL A 498 -5.07 18.24 -8.52
C VAL A 498 -3.94 17.25 -8.83
N GLY A 499 -3.64 16.27 -7.97
CA GLY A 499 -2.58 15.29 -8.22
C GLY A 499 -2.82 14.47 -9.50
N LEU A 500 -4.07 14.04 -9.73
CA LEU A 500 -4.48 13.40 -10.99
C LEU A 500 -4.27 14.35 -12.19
N ARG A 501 -4.74 15.59 -12.10
CA ARG A 501 -4.71 16.52 -13.25
C ARG A 501 -3.30 17.01 -13.59
N LEU A 502 -2.48 17.36 -12.60
CA LEU A 502 -1.08 17.79 -12.77
C LEU A 502 -0.27 16.74 -13.52
N HIS A 503 -0.32 15.47 -13.09
CA HIS A 503 0.56 14.43 -13.63
C HIS A 503 -0.01 13.65 -14.82
N THR A 504 -1.30 13.81 -15.15
CA THR A 504 -1.95 12.99 -16.20
C THR A 504 -2.84 13.75 -17.19
N ALA A 505 -3.25 15.00 -16.90
CA ALA A 505 -4.18 15.78 -17.73
C ALA A 505 -3.64 17.16 -18.18
N GLY A 506 -2.39 17.49 -17.88
CA GLY A 506 -1.73 18.72 -18.37
C GLY A 506 -2.07 20.01 -17.63
N MET A 507 -2.65 19.91 -16.42
CA MET A 507 -2.88 21.07 -15.55
C MET A 507 -1.56 21.76 -15.18
N THR A 508 -1.51 23.09 -15.21
CA THR A 508 -0.31 23.84 -14.80
C THR A 508 -0.23 24.02 -13.27
N TYR A 509 0.93 24.49 -12.78
CA TYR A 509 1.08 24.87 -11.37
C TYR A 509 0.11 26.00 -10.98
N GLU A 510 -0.02 27.02 -11.84
CA GLU A 510 -0.91 28.17 -11.64
C GLU A 510 -2.38 27.75 -11.63
N GLU A 511 -2.80 26.87 -12.54
CA GLU A 511 -4.14 26.30 -12.55
C GLU A 511 -4.44 25.48 -11.28
N ALA A 512 -3.44 24.80 -10.71
CA ALA A 512 -3.57 24.11 -9.44
C ALA A 512 -3.68 25.09 -8.25
N VAL A 513 -2.97 26.22 -8.26
CA VAL A 513 -3.13 27.29 -7.25
C VAL A 513 -4.54 27.86 -7.28
N GLU A 514 -5.03 28.25 -8.46
CA GLU A 514 -6.40 28.76 -8.63
C GLU A 514 -7.46 27.70 -8.28
N PHE A 515 -7.19 26.41 -8.51
CA PHE A 515 -8.06 25.32 -8.07
C PHE A 515 -8.15 25.24 -6.53
N PHE A 516 -7.02 25.25 -5.82
CA PHE A 516 -7.03 25.23 -4.35
C PHE A 516 -7.69 26.49 -3.75
N MET A 517 -7.51 27.66 -4.37
CA MET A 517 -8.19 28.90 -3.95
C MET A 517 -9.70 28.86 -4.16
N ARG A 518 -10.15 28.46 -5.36
CA ARG A 518 -11.57 28.50 -5.75
C ARG A 518 -12.38 27.34 -5.17
N GLU A 519 -11.87 26.12 -5.30
CA GLU A 519 -12.60 24.90 -4.94
C GLU A 519 -12.38 24.49 -3.48
N GLY A 520 -11.19 24.77 -2.94
CA GLY A 520 -10.78 24.41 -1.57
C GLY A 520 -10.75 25.58 -0.59
N TYR A 521 -11.24 26.76 -0.99
CA TYR A 521 -11.32 28.00 -0.21
C TYR A 521 -9.98 28.47 0.42
N GLN A 522 -8.84 28.02 -0.11
CA GLN A 522 -7.53 28.29 0.49
C GLN A 522 -7.06 29.73 0.23
N ALA A 523 -6.41 30.33 1.23
CA ALA A 523 -5.62 31.54 1.03
C ALA A 523 -4.46 31.27 0.05
N ARG A 524 -4.11 32.25 -0.78
CA ARG A 524 -3.15 32.10 -1.90
C ARG A 524 -1.80 31.47 -1.47
N THR A 525 -1.25 31.87 -0.33
CA THR A 525 -0.01 31.30 0.23
C THR A 525 -0.11 29.81 0.54
N ASN A 526 -1.26 29.34 1.05
CA ASN A 526 -1.52 27.92 1.27
C ASN A 526 -1.75 27.20 -0.06
N ALA A 527 -2.49 27.80 -1.00
CA ALA A 527 -2.72 27.24 -2.33
C ALA A 527 -1.41 27.05 -3.12
N GLU A 528 -0.47 28.00 -3.05
CA GLU A 528 0.87 27.89 -3.63
C GLU A 528 1.70 26.76 -2.99
N ARG A 529 1.62 26.58 -1.66
CA ARG A 529 2.26 25.46 -0.95
C ARG A 529 1.66 24.11 -1.37
N GLU A 530 0.34 24.01 -1.44
CA GLU A 530 -0.39 22.79 -1.81
C GLU A 530 -0.19 22.42 -3.28
N ALA A 531 -0.25 23.39 -4.21
CA ALA A 531 0.09 23.16 -5.62
C ALA A 531 1.54 22.72 -5.80
N ARG A 532 2.48 23.34 -5.07
CA ARG A 532 3.91 22.98 -5.10
C ARG A 532 4.13 21.55 -4.61
N ARG A 533 3.54 21.16 -3.47
CA ARG A 533 3.53 19.76 -3.01
C ARG A 533 2.88 18.86 -4.05
N GLY A 534 1.77 19.26 -4.66
CA GLY A 534 1.08 18.51 -5.71
C GLY A 534 1.97 18.13 -6.90
N THR A 535 2.96 18.95 -7.27
CA THR A 535 3.95 18.57 -8.32
C THR A 535 5.01 17.57 -7.85
N LEU A 536 5.28 17.50 -6.54
CA LEU A 536 6.33 16.70 -5.90
C LEU A 536 5.79 15.37 -5.34
N ASP A 537 4.48 15.27 -5.13
CA ASP A 537 3.76 14.15 -4.52
C ASP A 537 2.67 13.66 -5.50
N PRO A 538 3.03 12.84 -6.52
CA PRO A 538 2.09 12.52 -7.60
C PRO A 538 0.87 11.74 -7.11
N THR A 539 1.05 10.92 -6.09
CA THR A 539 0.03 10.09 -5.43
C THR A 539 -0.82 10.85 -4.42
N TYR A 540 -0.92 12.19 -4.51
CA TYR A 540 -1.60 13.08 -3.56
C TYR A 540 -3.06 12.70 -3.19
N LEU A 541 -3.69 11.83 -3.99
CA LEU A 541 -5.02 11.25 -3.77
C LEU A 541 -5.14 10.25 -2.62
N VAL A 542 -4.03 9.70 -2.09
CA VAL A 542 -4.02 8.59 -1.10
C VAL A 542 -4.97 8.80 0.09
N TYR A 543 -5.03 10.02 0.63
CA TYR A 543 -5.92 10.39 1.74
C TYR A 543 -7.40 10.05 1.49
N ALA A 544 -7.99 10.62 0.43
CA ALA A 544 -9.40 10.45 0.12
C ALA A 544 -9.68 9.13 -0.64
N LEU A 545 -8.70 8.60 -1.36
CA LEU A 545 -8.73 7.24 -1.93
C LEU A 545 -8.93 6.20 -0.84
N GLY A 546 -8.01 6.13 0.12
CA GLY A 546 -8.04 5.12 1.17
C GLY A 546 -9.24 5.24 2.10
N LYS A 547 -9.63 6.47 2.49
CA LYS A 547 -10.86 6.71 3.25
C LYS A 547 -12.08 6.12 2.54
N ASN A 548 -12.22 6.36 1.24
CA ASN A 548 -13.32 5.87 0.41
C ASN A 548 -13.32 4.33 0.31
N GLU A 549 -12.14 3.71 0.17
CA GLU A 549 -12.01 2.24 0.16
C GLU A 549 -12.33 1.61 1.52
N ILE A 550 -11.92 2.24 2.63
CA ILE A 550 -12.25 1.80 4.01
C ILE A 550 -13.75 1.92 4.27
N LEU A 551 -14.40 3.03 3.88
CA LEU A 551 -15.85 3.21 3.96
C LEU A 551 -16.61 2.13 3.17
N LYS A 552 -16.21 1.89 1.92
CA LYS A 552 -16.80 0.83 1.06
C LYS A 552 -16.61 -0.56 1.68
N LEU A 553 -15.45 -0.85 2.26
CA LEU A 553 -15.18 -2.11 2.96
C LEU A 553 -16.03 -2.26 4.22
N ARG A 554 -16.14 -1.22 5.05
CA ARG A 554 -17.00 -1.18 6.25
C ARG A 554 -18.45 -1.48 5.90
N ASP A 555 -18.98 -0.78 4.89
CA ASP A 555 -20.38 -0.87 4.51
C ASP A 555 -20.71 -2.23 3.85
N GLU A 556 -19.75 -2.87 3.17
CA GLU A 556 -19.89 -4.25 2.69
C GLU A 556 -19.86 -5.28 3.83
N TRP A 557 -18.96 -5.13 4.80
CA TRP A 557 -18.90 -6.04 5.95
C TRP A 557 -20.12 -5.88 6.87
N ARG A 558 -20.62 -4.65 7.03
CA ARG A 558 -21.91 -4.34 7.68
C ARG A 558 -23.09 -5.01 6.97
N ARG A 559 -23.11 -5.02 5.63
CA ARG A 559 -24.11 -5.77 4.85
C ARG A 559 -23.96 -7.30 4.96
N GLN A 560 -22.75 -7.82 5.16
CA GLN A 560 -22.54 -9.27 5.38
C GLN A 560 -22.97 -9.72 6.78
N LEU A 561 -22.76 -8.90 7.81
CA LEU A 561 -23.04 -9.25 9.21
C LEU A 561 -24.44 -8.86 9.70
N GLY A 562 -25.09 -7.87 9.06
CA GLY A 562 -26.41 -7.37 9.47
C GLY A 562 -26.40 -6.91 10.93
N ASP A 563 -27.38 -7.37 11.72
CA ASP A 563 -27.52 -7.05 13.15
C ASP A 563 -26.35 -7.55 14.03
N SER A 564 -25.49 -8.42 13.48
CA SER A 564 -24.25 -8.88 14.14
C SER A 564 -23.07 -7.94 13.93
N PHE A 565 -23.18 -6.89 13.09
CA PHE A 565 -22.10 -5.92 12.89
C PHE A 565 -21.82 -5.12 14.18
N ARG A 566 -20.55 -5.01 14.56
CA ARG A 566 -20.05 -4.08 15.59
C ARG A 566 -18.91 -3.26 15.00
N LEU A 567 -18.84 -1.99 15.39
CA LEU A 567 -17.84 -1.07 14.84
C LEU A 567 -16.44 -1.33 15.40
N GLY A 568 -16.33 -1.62 16.70
CA GLY A 568 -15.09 -2.09 17.33
C GLY A 568 -14.50 -3.32 16.62
N ASP A 569 -15.31 -4.36 16.41
CA ASP A 569 -14.90 -5.57 15.68
C ASP A 569 -14.38 -5.25 14.26
N PHE A 570 -14.97 -4.27 13.56
CA PHE A 570 -14.51 -3.83 12.25
C PHE A 570 -13.11 -3.23 12.34
N HIS A 571 -12.88 -2.28 13.25
CA HIS A 571 -11.59 -1.62 13.42
C HIS A 571 -10.50 -2.58 13.92
N ASP A 572 -10.81 -3.40 14.92
CA ASP A 572 -9.88 -4.42 15.44
C ASP A 572 -9.50 -5.45 14.38
N ARG A 573 -10.46 -5.92 13.57
CA ARG A 573 -10.19 -6.86 12.49
C ARG A 573 -9.37 -6.20 11.36
N LEU A 574 -9.74 -5.00 10.94
CA LEU A 574 -9.04 -4.22 9.90
C LEU A 574 -7.57 -4.01 10.24
N LEU A 575 -7.30 -3.56 11.47
CA LEU A 575 -5.95 -3.23 11.95
C LEU A 575 -5.10 -4.45 12.34
N SER A 576 -5.72 -5.63 12.54
CA SER A 576 -5.00 -6.87 12.88
C SER A 576 -4.04 -7.35 11.78
N TYR A 577 -4.23 -6.89 10.53
CA TYR A 577 -3.49 -7.34 9.36
C TYR A 577 -2.17 -6.58 9.09
N GLY A 578 -1.79 -5.60 9.93
CA GLY A 578 -0.70 -4.66 9.62
C GLY A 578 -1.21 -3.52 8.74
N MET A 579 -0.37 -3.01 7.82
CA MET A 579 -0.70 -1.86 6.97
C MET A 579 -0.69 -2.12 5.43
N PRO A 580 -1.19 -3.26 4.91
CA PRO A 580 -1.21 -3.53 3.47
C PRO A 580 -2.23 -2.64 2.71
N PRO A 581 -2.16 -2.60 1.36
CA PRO A 581 -3.18 -1.95 0.54
C PRO A 581 -4.61 -2.42 0.85
N VAL A 582 -5.59 -1.52 0.78
CA VAL A 582 -6.98 -1.79 1.23
C VAL A 582 -7.63 -2.95 0.45
N LYS A 583 -7.19 -3.22 -0.78
CA LYS A 583 -7.58 -4.42 -1.54
C LYS A 583 -7.26 -5.73 -0.81
N ILE A 584 -6.11 -5.82 -0.11
CA ILE A 584 -5.73 -6.99 0.70
C ILE A 584 -6.62 -7.10 1.94
N LEU A 585 -6.90 -5.99 2.62
CA LEU A 585 -7.81 -5.93 3.77
C LEU A 585 -9.21 -6.39 3.38
N ARG A 586 -9.70 -5.93 2.22
CA ARG A 586 -10.97 -6.35 1.62
C ARG A 586 -11.03 -7.85 1.34
N MET A 587 -9.98 -8.42 0.76
CA MET A 587 -9.87 -9.88 0.54
C MET A 587 -9.91 -10.65 1.87
N ALA A 588 -9.20 -10.17 2.89
CA ALA A 588 -9.07 -10.83 4.17
C ALA A 588 -10.29 -10.70 5.10
N MET A 589 -11.07 -9.62 5.00
CA MET A 589 -12.26 -9.39 5.82
C MET A 589 -13.56 -9.93 5.22
N LEU A 590 -13.76 -9.78 3.90
CA LEU A 590 -15.01 -10.17 3.24
C LEU A 590 -15.07 -11.66 2.83
N GLY A 591 -13.95 -12.38 2.93
CA GLY A 591 -13.83 -13.79 2.53
C GLY A 591 -13.92 -14.05 1.02
N ASN A 592 -14.15 -13.02 0.20
CA ASN A 592 -14.36 -13.09 -1.26
C ASN A 592 -13.15 -13.60 -2.07
N ASP A 593 -12.06 -13.94 -1.39
CA ASP A 593 -11.03 -14.82 -1.92
C ASP A 593 -11.49 -16.29 -1.91
N ALA A 594 -11.86 -16.76 -3.11
CA ALA A 594 -11.82 -18.13 -3.60
C ALA A 594 -11.10 -19.23 -2.77
N SER A 595 -9.90 -18.94 -2.27
CA SER A 595 -9.05 -19.86 -1.52
C SER A 595 -9.56 -20.13 -0.09
N ASN A 596 -10.48 -19.33 0.44
CA ASN A 596 -10.98 -19.43 1.82
C ASN A 596 -12.09 -20.49 2.01
N ALA A 597 -12.53 -21.16 0.94
CA ALA A 597 -13.60 -22.16 0.98
C ALA A 597 -13.27 -23.48 1.74
N SER A 598 -12.18 -23.53 2.52
CA SER A 598 -11.71 -24.76 3.19
C SER A 598 -11.36 -24.65 4.68
N GLU A 599 -11.25 -23.45 5.28
CA GLU A 599 -10.70 -23.31 6.65
C GLU A 599 -11.51 -22.41 7.63
N SER A 600 -12.72 -21.96 7.28
CA SER A 600 -13.66 -21.39 8.26
C SER A 600 -14.51 -22.48 8.92
N GLY A 601 -14.33 -22.70 10.23
CA GLY A 601 -15.00 -23.75 11.01
C GLY A 601 -16.50 -23.55 11.30
N ALA A 602 -17.22 -22.77 10.49
CA ALA A 602 -18.63 -22.45 10.67
C ALA A 602 -19.50 -23.25 9.68
N GLN A 603 -19.73 -24.52 9.98
CA GLN A 603 -20.59 -25.38 9.17
C GLN A 603 -22.09 -25.05 9.38
N GLY A 604 -22.57 -24.04 8.66
CA GLY A 604 -23.92 -24.13 8.09
C GLY A 604 -23.97 -25.34 7.13
N PRO A 605 -25.14 -25.98 6.94
CA PRO A 605 -25.25 -27.13 6.05
C PRO A 605 -24.90 -26.71 4.61
N ALA A 606 -23.88 -27.35 4.03
CA ALA A 606 -23.44 -27.04 2.68
C ALA A 606 -24.56 -27.38 1.68
N GLU A 607 -24.98 -26.39 0.87
CA GLU A 607 -25.96 -26.62 -0.18
C GLU A 607 -25.44 -27.65 -1.19
N GLU A 608 -26.21 -28.73 -1.34
CA GLU A 608 -25.87 -29.85 -2.22
C GLU A 608 -25.79 -29.40 -3.68
N ALA A 609 -24.63 -29.62 -4.31
CA ALA A 609 -24.35 -29.24 -5.69
C ALA A 609 -25.09 -30.16 -6.68
N LYS A 610 -26.31 -29.77 -7.06
CA LYS A 610 -27.21 -30.59 -7.89
C LYS A 610 -26.82 -30.50 -9.36
N PRO A 611 -26.69 -31.62 -10.09
CA PRO A 611 -26.40 -31.59 -11.53
C PRO A 611 -27.56 -30.95 -12.29
N VAL A 612 -27.22 -30.29 -13.39
CA VAL A 612 -28.16 -29.61 -14.29
C VAL A 612 -27.99 -30.19 -15.68
N GLU A 613 -29.04 -30.81 -16.21
CA GLU A 613 -29.04 -31.30 -17.58
C GLU A 613 -28.92 -30.15 -18.58
N PHE A 614 -28.12 -30.34 -19.62
CA PHE A 614 -27.94 -29.37 -20.69
C PHE A 614 -27.93 -30.06 -22.06
N SER A 615 -28.38 -29.35 -23.09
CA SER A 615 -28.39 -29.82 -24.48
C SER A 615 -27.68 -28.81 -25.37
N LEU A 616 -26.84 -29.30 -26.29
CA LEU A 616 -26.07 -28.45 -27.20
C LEU A 616 -27.00 -27.73 -28.18
N LEU A 617 -26.95 -26.40 -28.21
CA LEU A 617 -27.59 -25.57 -29.25
C LEU A 617 -26.61 -25.29 -30.39
N ALA A 618 -25.38 -24.89 -30.05
CA ALA A 618 -24.38 -24.51 -31.03
C ALA A 618 -22.95 -24.60 -30.49
N THR A 619 -22.00 -24.76 -31.40
CA THR A 619 -20.58 -24.47 -31.19
C THR A 619 -20.00 -23.93 -32.49
N GLY A 620 -18.93 -23.14 -32.40
CA GLY A 620 -18.19 -22.61 -33.52
C GLY A 620 -16.80 -22.15 -33.09
N THR A 621 -15.88 -22.10 -34.07
CA THR A 621 -14.49 -21.66 -33.85
C THR A 621 -14.33 -20.15 -33.83
N THR A 622 -15.33 -19.39 -34.25
CA THR A 622 -15.26 -17.92 -34.38
C THR A 622 -16.55 -17.28 -33.88
N SER A 623 -16.39 -16.24 -33.08
CA SER A 623 -17.42 -15.32 -32.60
C SER A 623 -16.91 -13.87 -32.71
N ALA A 624 -17.81 -12.93 -32.95
CA ALA A 624 -17.52 -11.49 -33.03
C ALA A 624 -17.33 -10.84 -31.63
N ARG A 625 -17.03 -11.64 -30.59
CA ARG A 625 -16.84 -11.15 -29.23
C ARG A 625 -15.46 -10.50 -29.09
N GLU A 626 -15.43 -9.21 -28.83
CA GLU A 626 -14.24 -8.54 -28.30
C GLU A 626 -14.07 -8.88 -26.81
N GLY A 627 -12.89 -9.35 -26.42
CA GLY A 627 -12.56 -9.65 -25.03
C GLY A 627 -11.96 -11.05 -24.78
N GLY A 628 -11.80 -11.38 -23.50
CA GLY A 628 -11.24 -12.64 -23.03
C GLY A 628 -12.26 -13.77 -22.87
N ARG A 629 -11.84 -14.83 -22.17
CA ARG A 629 -12.68 -15.96 -21.77
C ARG A 629 -13.83 -15.50 -20.88
N ALA A 630 -15.05 -15.98 -21.15
CA ALA A 630 -16.27 -15.54 -20.49
C ALA A 630 -17.35 -16.64 -20.48
N VAL A 631 -18.33 -16.55 -19.57
CA VAL A 631 -19.55 -17.37 -19.59
C VAL A 631 -20.76 -16.51 -19.23
N GLU A 632 -21.86 -16.69 -19.95
CA GLU A 632 -23.07 -15.88 -19.86
C GLU A 632 -24.31 -16.75 -19.69
N LEU A 633 -25.29 -16.25 -18.93
CA LEU A 633 -26.59 -16.86 -18.69
C LEU A 633 -27.66 -15.94 -19.28
N ILE A 634 -28.45 -16.50 -20.18
CA ILE A 634 -29.45 -15.80 -20.99
C ILE A 634 -30.81 -16.38 -20.62
N THR A 635 -31.71 -15.52 -20.15
CA THR A 635 -33.01 -15.89 -19.57
C THR A 635 -34.21 -15.29 -20.32
N ASP A 636 -33.96 -14.57 -21.41
CA ASP A 636 -34.98 -13.98 -22.28
C ASP A 636 -34.58 -14.04 -23.77
N GLN A 637 -35.60 -13.98 -24.64
CA GLN A 637 -35.45 -14.07 -26.09
C GLN A 637 -34.62 -12.93 -26.68
N ALA A 638 -34.77 -11.69 -26.19
CA ALA A 638 -34.08 -10.53 -26.76
C ALA A 638 -32.58 -10.56 -26.43
N ALA A 639 -32.20 -11.03 -25.24
CA ALA A 639 -30.82 -11.33 -24.91
C ALA A 639 -30.24 -12.47 -25.76
N TRP A 640 -31.04 -13.48 -26.11
CA TRP A 640 -30.61 -14.56 -26.99
C TRP A 640 -30.33 -14.09 -28.42
N HIS A 641 -31.19 -13.25 -29.00
CA HIS A 641 -30.92 -12.61 -30.30
C HIS A 641 -29.58 -11.84 -30.29
N ARG A 642 -29.35 -10.97 -29.30
CA ARG A 642 -28.09 -10.20 -29.20
C ARG A 642 -26.85 -11.09 -29.03
N ALA A 643 -26.93 -12.16 -28.24
CA ALA A 643 -25.83 -13.11 -28.11
C ALA A 643 -25.60 -13.90 -29.41
N TRP A 644 -26.66 -14.21 -30.16
CA TRP A 644 -26.56 -14.90 -31.45
C TRP A 644 -25.98 -14.01 -32.56
N GLU A 645 -26.18 -12.70 -32.54
CA GLU A 645 -25.45 -11.78 -33.41
C GLU A 645 -23.92 -11.88 -33.20
N VAL A 646 -23.48 -12.15 -31.96
CA VAL A 646 -22.08 -12.32 -31.60
C VAL A 646 -21.52 -13.71 -31.96
N VAL A 647 -22.28 -14.80 -31.81
CA VAL A 647 -21.77 -16.18 -32.02
C VAL A 647 -22.27 -16.90 -33.28
N GLY A 648 -23.37 -16.43 -33.86
CA GLY A 648 -24.19 -17.14 -34.84
C GLY A 648 -23.99 -16.73 -36.29
N ALA A 649 -22.92 -16.00 -36.62
CA ALA A 649 -22.69 -15.41 -37.93
C ALA A 649 -22.97 -16.37 -39.11
N GLY A 650 -24.00 -16.06 -39.90
CA GLY A 650 -24.44 -16.86 -41.07
C GLY A 650 -25.25 -18.12 -40.75
N ARG A 651 -25.70 -18.34 -39.50
CA ARG A 651 -26.45 -19.52 -39.07
C ARG A 651 -27.83 -19.14 -38.51
N PRO A 652 -28.89 -19.93 -38.74
CA PRO A 652 -30.21 -19.65 -38.17
C PRO A 652 -30.17 -19.72 -36.63
N LEU A 653 -30.94 -18.83 -35.98
CA LEU A 653 -31.08 -18.78 -34.53
C LEU A 653 -31.74 -20.09 -34.02
N PRO A 654 -31.14 -20.80 -33.04
CA PRO A 654 -31.79 -21.92 -32.38
C PRO A 654 -33.00 -21.45 -31.57
N ASP A 655 -34.16 -22.06 -31.79
CA ASP A 655 -35.37 -21.79 -31.03
C ASP A 655 -35.26 -22.30 -29.58
N VAL A 656 -35.75 -21.49 -28.63
CA VAL A 656 -35.66 -21.75 -27.18
C VAL A 656 -36.89 -21.16 -26.48
N SER A 657 -37.76 -22.02 -25.93
CA SER A 657 -38.84 -21.57 -25.03
C SER A 657 -38.24 -21.10 -23.70
N PHE A 658 -38.04 -19.79 -23.57
CA PHE A 658 -37.51 -19.17 -22.35
C PHE A 658 -38.44 -19.29 -21.14
N ASP A 659 -39.72 -19.63 -21.32
CA ASP A 659 -40.63 -19.95 -20.21
C ASP A 659 -40.14 -21.15 -19.39
N THR A 660 -39.55 -22.14 -20.06
CA THR A 660 -39.12 -23.41 -19.45
C THR A 660 -37.60 -23.62 -19.44
N ARG A 661 -36.85 -22.86 -20.26
CA ARG A 661 -35.39 -23.00 -20.42
C ARG A 661 -34.64 -21.66 -20.29
N ALA A 662 -33.33 -21.77 -20.18
CA ALA A 662 -32.38 -20.67 -20.32
C ALA A 662 -31.19 -21.14 -21.17
N VAL A 663 -30.36 -20.23 -21.68
CA VAL A 663 -29.17 -20.56 -22.46
C VAL A 663 -27.91 -20.18 -21.68
N VAL A 664 -26.93 -21.08 -21.65
CA VAL A 664 -25.58 -20.84 -21.16
C VAL A 664 -24.64 -20.79 -22.35
N VAL A 665 -23.90 -19.68 -22.51
CA VAL A 665 -22.88 -19.52 -23.57
C VAL A 665 -21.51 -19.35 -22.94
N ALA A 666 -20.57 -20.22 -23.31
CA ALA A 666 -19.17 -20.17 -22.88
C ALA A 666 -18.26 -19.81 -24.06
N TYR A 667 -17.33 -18.88 -23.83
CA TYR A 667 -16.42 -18.33 -24.82
C TYR A 667 -14.98 -18.55 -24.38
N GLN A 668 -14.12 -19.05 -25.27
CA GLN A 668 -12.70 -19.30 -24.98
C GLN A 668 -11.83 -18.03 -25.06
N GLY A 669 -12.37 -16.93 -25.57
CA GLY A 669 -11.60 -15.73 -25.95
C GLY A 669 -10.78 -15.95 -27.23
N GLN A 670 -10.04 -14.93 -27.66
CA GLN A 670 -9.22 -14.99 -28.88
C GLN A 670 -8.05 -16.00 -28.76
N GLN A 671 -7.85 -16.78 -29.82
CA GLN A 671 -6.81 -17.81 -29.96
C GLN A 671 -5.97 -17.57 -31.23
N PRO A 672 -4.66 -17.83 -31.23
CA PRO A 672 -3.74 -17.32 -32.25
C PRO A 672 -3.81 -18.03 -33.62
N THR A 673 -4.37 -19.24 -33.69
CA THR A 673 -4.55 -20.01 -34.93
C THR A 673 -5.85 -20.81 -34.86
N GLY A 674 -6.25 -21.49 -35.95
CA GLY A 674 -7.34 -22.48 -35.91
C GLY A 674 -6.97 -23.79 -35.21
N GLY A 675 -7.97 -24.60 -34.89
CA GLY A 675 -7.82 -25.90 -34.21
C GLY A 675 -8.01 -25.87 -32.69
N TYR A 676 -8.45 -24.73 -32.13
CA TYR A 676 -8.91 -24.60 -30.75
C TYR A 676 -10.41 -24.88 -30.65
N SER A 677 -10.86 -25.49 -29.55
CA SER A 677 -12.29 -25.64 -29.24
C SER A 677 -12.56 -25.58 -27.74
N ILE A 678 -13.81 -25.25 -27.39
CA ILE A 678 -14.34 -25.24 -26.02
C ILE A 678 -15.65 -26.02 -25.98
N GLU A 679 -15.82 -26.88 -24.98
CA GLU A 679 -16.97 -27.77 -24.81
C GLU A 679 -17.41 -27.73 -23.34
N ILE A 680 -18.72 -27.59 -23.07
CA ILE A 680 -19.26 -27.73 -21.70
C ILE A 680 -19.41 -29.22 -21.39
N THR A 681 -18.84 -29.65 -20.26
CA THR A 681 -18.77 -31.07 -19.85
C THR A 681 -19.60 -31.39 -18.61
N ASP A 682 -19.91 -30.40 -17.78
CA ASP A 682 -20.72 -30.53 -16.57
C ASP A 682 -21.32 -29.16 -16.20
N ILE A 683 -22.54 -29.15 -15.67
CA ILE A 683 -23.15 -27.96 -15.06
C ILE A 683 -23.77 -28.39 -13.73
N LYS A 684 -23.43 -27.68 -12.66
CA LYS A 684 -24.00 -27.89 -11.32
C LYS A 684 -24.60 -26.61 -10.77
N ARG A 685 -25.79 -26.72 -10.18
CA ARG A 685 -26.44 -25.64 -9.43
C ARG A 685 -26.06 -25.74 -7.96
N ILE A 686 -25.55 -24.65 -7.41
CA ILE A 686 -25.25 -24.45 -5.99
C ILE A 686 -26.02 -23.19 -5.58
N GLY A 687 -27.10 -23.34 -4.82
CA GLY A 687 -28.05 -22.27 -4.56
C GLY A 687 -28.60 -21.65 -5.85
N THR A 688 -28.35 -20.36 -6.05
CA THR A 688 -28.68 -19.59 -7.26
C THR A 688 -27.59 -19.62 -8.34
N VAL A 689 -26.44 -20.23 -8.11
CA VAL A 689 -25.29 -20.17 -9.02
C VAL A 689 -25.18 -21.44 -9.88
N LEU A 690 -25.08 -21.26 -11.20
CA LEU A 690 -24.69 -22.31 -12.16
C LEU A 690 -23.16 -22.32 -12.32
N ALA A 691 -22.51 -23.38 -11.86
CA ALA A 691 -21.09 -23.64 -12.05
C ALA A 691 -20.89 -24.53 -13.30
N VAL A 692 -20.19 -24.00 -14.31
CA VAL A 692 -20.06 -24.61 -15.65
C VAL A 692 -18.64 -25.14 -15.84
N THR A 693 -18.46 -26.46 -15.89
CA THR A 693 -17.17 -27.05 -16.25
C THR A 693 -17.02 -27.11 -17.77
N VAL A 694 -15.86 -26.70 -18.26
CA VAL A 694 -15.50 -26.81 -19.69
C VAL A 694 -14.25 -27.65 -19.89
N SER A 695 -14.20 -28.34 -21.03
CA SER A 695 -12.98 -28.85 -21.63
C SER A 695 -12.53 -27.90 -22.73
N GLU A 696 -11.25 -27.60 -22.79
CA GLU A 696 -10.63 -26.82 -23.86
C GLU A 696 -9.64 -27.68 -24.63
N ARG A 697 -9.78 -27.75 -25.95
CA ARG A 697 -8.83 -28.41 -26.85
C ARG A 697 -7.93 -27.35 -27.51
N ARG A 698 -6.68 -27.74 -27.74
CA ARG A 698 -5.67 -26.96 -28.47
C ARG A 698 -5.12 -27.80 -29.62
N PRO A 699 -4.67 -27.20 -30.74
CA PRO A 699 -4.03 -27.94 -31.82
C PRO A 699 -2.76 -28.63 -31.31
N ALA A 700 -2.48 -29.83 -31.85
CA ALA A 700 -1.31 -30.60 -31.43
C ALA A 700 0.00 -29.91 -31.85
N SER A 701 1.03 -30.02 -31.02
CA SER A 701 2.35 -29.43 -31.33
C SER A 701 2.90 -30.04 -32.63
N GLY A 702 3.27 -29.18 -33.58
CA GLY A 702 3.71 -29.59 -34.92
C GLY A 702 2.60 -29.89 -35.93
N SER A 703 1.31 -29.71 -35.59
CA SER A 703 0.22 -29.80 -36.56
C SER A 703 0.12 -28.56 -37.46
N PHE A 704 -0.34 -28.74 -38.69
CA PHE A 704 -0.64 -27.63 -39.61
C PHE A 704 -1.95 -26.96 -39.19
N THR A 705 -1.88 -25.72 -38.68
CA THR A 705 -3.05 -24.92 -38.31
C THR A 705 -3.28 -23.76 -39.29
N THR A 706 -4.54 -23.38 -39.48
CA THR A 706 -4.88 -22.18 -40.24
C THR A 706 -4.38 -20.94 -39.50
N GLN A 707 -3.61 -20.10 -40.19
CA GLN A 707 -3.00 -18.89 -39.64
C GLN A 707 -4.02 -17.73 -39.61
N VAL A 708 -5.06 -17.90 -38.80
CA VAL A 708 -6.14 -16.93 -38.58
C VAL A 708 -6.49 -16.92 -37.09
N ILE A 709 -6.72 -15.73 -36.54
CA ILE A 709 -7.20 -15.60 -35.16
C ILE A 709 -8.60 -16.21 -35.07
N THR A 710 -8.80 -17.10 -34.10
CA THR A 710 -10.10 -17.73 -33.83
C THR A 710 -10.63 -17.28 -32.47
N SER A 711 -11.92 -17.49 -32.22
CA SER A 711 -12.60 -17.08 -30.96
C SER A 711 -13.69 -18.11 -30.61
N PRO A 712 -13.30 -19.33 -30.19
CA PRO A 712 -14.23 -20.44 -30.04
C PRO A 712 -15.30 -20.23 -28.96
N PHE A 713 -16.48 -20.80 -29.20
CA PHE A 713 -17.61 -20.75 -28.27
C PHE A 713 -18.42 -22.06 -28.26
N VAL A 714 -19.23 -22.24 -27.21
CA VAL A 714 -20.26 -23.26 -27.10
C VAL A 714 -21.49 -22.69 -26.38
N ALA A 715 -22.68 -22.99 -26.90
CA ALA A 715 -23.97 -22.58 -26.36
C ALA A 715 -24.84 -23.80 -26.08
N VAL A 716 -25.38 -23.90 -24.87
CA VAL A 716 -26.22 -25.03 -24.41
C VAL A 716 -27.50 -24.52 -23.75
N SER A 717 -28.61 -25.23 -23.91
CA SER A 717 -29.86 -24.91 -23.21
C SER A 717 -30.01 -25.73 -21.93
N VAL A 718 -30.33 -25.06 -20.83
CA VAL A 718 -30.59 -25.64 -19.50
C VAL A 718 -32.06 -25.43 -19.10
N PRO A 719 -32.63 -26.21 -18.17
CA PRO A 719 -33.88 -25.86 -17.49
C PRO A 719 -33.81 -24.45 -16.88
N ARG A 720 -34.92 -23.70 -16.92
CA ARG A 720 -34.94 -22.31 -16.42
C ARG A 720 -34.53 -22.27 -14.93
N PRO A 721 -33.46 -21.53 -14.56
CA PRO A 721 -33.02 -21.45 -13.17
C PRO A 721 -33.93 -20.50 -12.36
N PRO A 722 -33.80 -20.49 -11.02
CA PRO A 722 -34.53 -19.54 -10.16
C PRO A 722 -34.28 -18.08 -10.53
N SER A 723 -35.19 -17.19 -10.14
CA SER A 723 -34.97 -15.74 -10.29
C SER A 723 -33.73 -15.29 -9.53
N GLY A 724 -32.96 -14.35 -10.10
CA GLY A 724 -31.67 -13.91 -9.55
C GLY A 724 -30.51 -14.90 -9.73
N ALA A 725 -30.68 -15.96 -10.53
CA ALA A 725 -29.59 -16.89 -10.82
C ALA A 725 -28.43 -16.26 -11.61
N THR A 726 -27.22 -16.75 -11.36
CA THR A 726 -25.98 -16.31 -12.00
C THR A 726 -25.18 -17.51 -12.54
N VAL A 727 -24.17 -17.26 -13.37
CA VAL A 727 -23.31 -18.30 -13.93
C VAL A 727 -21.83 -17.95 -13.78
N ARG A 728 -20.99 -18.97 -13.62
CA ARG A 728 -19.52 -18.87 -13.62
C ARG A 728 -18.90 -20.19 -14.09
N PHE A 729 -17.64 -20.16 -14.53
CA PHE A 729 -16.93 -21.41 -14.77
C PHE A 729 -16.67 -22.14 -13.45
N ALA A 730 -16.78 -23.46 -13.45
CA ALA A 730 -16.41 -24.30 -12.32
C ALA A 730 -14.89 -24.19 -12.09
N GLY A 731 -14.49 -23.77 -10.88
CA GLY A 731 -13.10 -23.44 -10.55
C GLY A 731 -12.73 -21.97 -10.76
N GLU A 732 -13.59 -21.15 -11.37
CA GLU A 732 -13.42 -19.69 -11.40
C GLU A 732 -14.37 -19.00 -10.41
N GLY A 733 -13.96 -17.82 -9.94
CA GLY A 733 -14.00 -17.55 -8.49
C GLY A 733 -12.69 -18.07 -7.89
N GLY A 734 -11.60 -17.44 -8.29
CA GLY A 734 -10.22 -17.91 -8.15
C GLY A 734 -9.24 -16.94 -8.82
N PRO A 735 -8.58 -16.02 -8.07
CA PRO A 735 -7.66 -15.06 -8.67
C PRO A 735 -6.29 -15.72 -8.95
N ASN A 736 -6.26 -16.73 -9.84
CA ASN A 736 -5.01 -17.30 -10.35
C ASN A 736 -5.18 -17.96 -11.73
N ALA A 737 -5.08 -17.15 -12.78
CA ALA A 737 -5.02 -17.59 -14.18
C ALA A 737 -3.85 -16.92 -14.93
N GLY A 738 -2.67 -16.88 -14.31
CA GLY A 738 -1.43 -16.49 -14.98
C GLY A 738 -1.01 -17.51 -16.05
N PRO A 739 -0.38 -17.09 -17.17
CA PRO A 739 -0.16 -17.95 -18.32
C PRO A 739 0.88 -19.06 -18.05
N GLN A 740 0.56 -20.29 -18.44
CA GLN A 740 1.52 -21.39 -18.46
C GLN A 740 2.63 -21.13 -19.49
N GLN A 741 3.87 -20.96 -19.02
CA GLN A 741 5.03 -20.73 -19.86
C GLN A 741 5.77 -22.04 -20.17
N GLU A 742 6.11 -22.24 -21.45
CA GLU A 742 6.78 -23.46 -21.92
C GLU A 742 8.23 -23.59 -21.42
N ARG A 743 8.67 -24.83 -21.18
CA ARG A 743 10.07 -25.15 -20.84
C ARG A 743 10.82 -25.69 -22.06
N ASN A 744 11.52 -24.83 -22.80
CA ASN A 744 12.44 -25.28 -23.85
C ASN A 744 13.90 -25.33 -23.39
N ARG A 745 14.54 -26.49 -23.55
CA ARG A 745 15.98 -26.71 -23.29
C ARG A 745 16.76 -26.44 -24.58
N ASN A 746 17.55 -25.36 -24.61
CA ASN A 746 18.41 -25.08 -25.76
C ASN A 746 19.60 -26.05 -25.85
N VAL A 747 19.64 -26.85 -26.93
CA VAL A 747 20.84 -27.54 -27.41
C VAL A 747 21.12 -27.06 -28.84
N ARG A 748 22.27 -26.42 -29.05
CA ARG A 748 22.67 -25.90 -30.37
C ARG A 748 23.33 -26.97 -31.25
N PRO A 749 23.06 -26.98 -32.56
CA PRO A 749 24.02 -27.36 -33.60
C PRO A 749 24.70 -26.14 -34.24
N ARG A 750 25.80 -26.38 -34.98
CA ARG A 750 26.55 -25.36 -35.75
C ARG A 750 26.02 -25.21 -37.19
N PRO A 751 26.24 -24.06 -37.86
CA PRO A 751 25.78 -23.86 -39.23
C PRO A 751 26.62 -24.64 -40.27
N ARG A 752 25.93 -25.16 -41.28
CA ARG A 752 26.40 -25.28 -42.67
C ARG A 752 25.61 -24.22 -43.48
N GLY A 753 26.13 -23.59 -44.52
CA GLY A 753 27.38 -23.85 -45.23
C GLY A 753 27.15 -23.86 -46.74
N THR A 754 26.63 -22.77 -47.31
CA THR A 754 26.30 -22.63 -48.73
C THR A 754 27.35 -21.81 -49.49
N ARG A 755 27.66 -22.22 -50.72
CA ARG A 755 28.75 -21.71 -51.56
C ARG A 755 28.34 -21.81 -53.02
N ARG A 756 28.83 -20.88 -53.88
CA ARG A 756 28.57 -20.69 -55.34
C ARG A 756 27.40 -19.75 -55.67
N ARG A 757 27.45 -18.92 -56.73
CA ARG A 757 28.61 -18.35 -57.49
C ARG A 757 28.12 -17.16 -58.38
N ARG A 758 29.00 -16.19 -58.61
CA ARG A 758 29.22 -15.32 -59.81
C ARG A 758 28.10 -15.19 -60.87
N GLY A 759 27.82 -13.96 -61.35
CA GLY A 759 26.88 -13.76 -62.46
C GLY A 759 26.95 -12.56 -63.43
N ARG A 760 27.92 -11.61 -63.37
CA ARG A 760 27.99 -10.39 -64.24
C ARG A 760 26.82 -9.38 -64.07
N GLY A 761 27.05 -8.17 -64.58
CA GLY A 761 26.34 -6.93 -64.25
C GLY A 761 27.40 -5.88 -63.91
#